data_AF-A0A1Y6L2R4-F1
#
_entry.id   AF-A0A1Y6L2R4-F1
#
_cell.length_a   1.000
_cell.length_b   1.000
_cell.length_c   1.000
_cell.angle_alpha   90.00
_cell.angle_beta   90.00
_cell.angle_gamma   90.00
#
_symmetry.space_group_name_H-M   'P 1'
#
loop_
_entity.id
_entity.type
_entity.pdbx_description
1 polymer ?
#
loop_
_entity_poly.entity_id
_entity_poly.type
_entity_poly.pdbx_seq_one_letter_code
_entity_poly.pdbx_strand_id
1 'polypeptide(L)'
;MRDLISIAAIVASAAAVPAVPAGKGTFSIPQVLAGHVIRSPPIEMLETYHKYSKAGIRSIEIPADVSRAAEAARLVKRGSVQANPNHYDSYYLSPVNVGGTVLNMLIGTASAEFWAYSKDLPTSTRGEHHVYTPSSSAKRLEGYTWNVTYGEGSSVSGIVYSDTVVIGGITAHNQAVEVATNVSAGFSNRADVDGVLGLGFKTLNYVEPTQQNTIFDTIKSQLAKPLFTVDLKVRRPGSYDFGYINPKKHKGIVTYVPVDTDPGYWKFTAGAYSAGKGKPAGSVGVAFVDSGTTFLWLPAEVVTDYYSHVPTATYDTSIAGWTFPCKGTVLPDFHVVVGSQTFTVPGKILNYGPVDDANSPTCFGQIVDNKGLGGQTIFGMVWIRAEVFEEGPSGRDDELKGNDPSLVFVSGRHVTSLLEVYIARARPPVKHLGHSVKHSSRALAHLQAFILTRSRCWDQGEVRSARAFPRAERAPNSSPTNGQKLMEHHQCFEVIFDFDNIFDDCNTPWRGLSHHSLSGRPFARPLELPDKYTAHRDDHSFSQNARNLYSKHPISVSVAVLAMACGVGGIVYANYLYQTYILESFHKYPEPVAQKLRRALYFTNIDLQPKEAIKYYRQALEVANELEMDPFSDEIIGVKIQVAALMESIQQWRRAIEVLERVRSDNLAWIEQFGVLERNKKRRTNVLAKTVGISVKLGELYGQPAIWDRDMAQERLVWAVETVLKEQTRRQNGNVKDQDEGTWMSGQEIGAALEALAHSYEEKEQHYLAAPLFLQALNLYPTKDCHSVVLMNNLASSLAQQSPRLAREAEAYAASRNINAKPTGPAASRESMAENAKMWAQKALDIAASITPPVRNEECDMGCAVATHNLGEFAEMSQNYEEAKKRYEEAIALSRAIGFEEGVEQSSARLRDLKKV
;
A
#
# COMPACT_ATOMS: atom_id res chain seq x y z
N MET A 1 28.00 6.60 -25.10
CA MET A 1 29.16 5.72 -24.89
C MET A 1 28.62 4.29 -24.80
N ARG A 2 28.52 3.60 -25.93
CA ARG A 2 29.44 2.53 -26.41
C ARG A 2 29.34 1.20 -25.65
N ASP A 3 28.55 0.29 -26.24
CA ASP A 3 28.86 -1.10 -26.65
C ASP A 3 29.42 -2.16 -25.66
N LEU A 4 28.60 -3.21 -25.50
CA LEU A 4 28.83 -4.66 -25.75
C LEU A 4 30.06 -5.42 -25.19
N ILE A 5 29.79 -6.67 -24.74
CA ILE A 5 30.46 -7.98 -25.07
C ILE A 5 29.90 -9.06 -24.08
N SER A 6 29.01 -9.98 -24.52
CA SER A 6 29.21 -11.37 -25.04
C SER A 6 29.41 -12.45 -23.94
N ILE A 7 28.51 -13.44 -23.71
CA ILE A 7 28.09 -14.68 -24.45
C ILE A 7 28.63 -15.98 -23.79
N ALA A 8 27.72 -16.99 -23.72
CA ALA A 8 27.88 -18.46 -23.66
C ALA A 8 28.24 -19.14 -22.32
N ALA A 9 27.77 -20.35 -21.97
CA ALA A 9 26.73 -21.29 -22.45
C ALA A 9 26.82 -22.53 -21.52
N ILE A 10 25.72 -23.20 -21.13
CA ILE A 10 25.67 -24.68 -20.99
C ILE A 10 24.26 -25.21 -21.31
N VAL A 11 24.30 -26.32 -22.04
CA VAL A 11 23.29 -27.14 -22.72
C VAL A 11 22.35 -27.95 -21.79
N ALA A 12 21.11 -28.07 -22.27
CA ALA A 12 20.10 -29.13 -22.16
C ALA A 12 20.23 -30.27 -21.14
N SER A 13 19.10 -30.56 -20.48
CA SER A 13 18.58 -31.92 -20.28
C SER A 13 17.05 -31.85 -20.25
N ALA A 14 16.42 -32.27 -21.35
CA ALA A 14 14.99 -32.51 -21.40
C ALA A 14 14.71 -33.83 -20.68
N ALA A 15 14.04 -33.77 -19.52
CA ALA A 15 13.39 -34.92 -18.92
C ALA A 15 11.90 -34.84 -19.25
N ALA A 16 11.37 -35.92 -19.83
CA ALA A 16 9.95 -36.07 -20.11
C ALA A 16 9.12 -35.83 -18.83
N VAL A 17 8.15 -34.92 -18.90
CA VAL A 17 7.15 -34.78 -17.83
C VAL A 17 6.02 -35.76 -18.14
N PRO A 18 5.80 -36.79 -17.30
CA PRO A 18 4.65 -37.66 -17.42
C PRO A 18 3.38 -36.87 -17.05
N ALA A 19 2.22 -37.32 -17.53
CA ALA A 19 0.92 -36.74 -17.22
C ALA A 19 0.77 -36.43 -15.72
N VAL A 20 0.44 -35.16 -15.40
CA VAL A 20 0.23 -34.69 -14.03
C VAL A 20 -1.03 -35.38 -13.47
N PRO A 21 -0.94 -36.17 -12.39
CA PRO A 21 -2.11 -36.63 -11.65
C PRO A 21 -2.81 -35.41 -11.04
N ALA A 22 -4.14 -35.41 -10.98
CA ALA A 22 -4.92 -34.36 -10.33
C ALA A 22 -4.38 -34.07 -8.91
N GLY A 23 -3.64 -32.97 -8.78
CA GLY A 23 -3.00 -32.57 -7.53
C GLY A 23 -4.03 -32.02 -6.56
N LYS A 24 -3.87 -32.32 -5.27
CA LYS A 24 -4.64 -31.70 -4.19
C LYS A 24 -4.47 -30.17 -4.23
N GLY A 25 -5.57 -29.43 -4.09
CA GLY A 25 -5.63 -27.98 -4.34
C GLY A 25 -5.36 -27.10 -3.12
N THR A 26 -5.08 -25.81 -3.36
CA THR A 26 -4.96 -24.74 -2.35
C THR A 26 -5.59 -23.47 -2.89
N PHE A 27 -6.26 -22.67 -2.06
CA PHE A 27 -6.83 -21.39 -2.49
C PHE A 27 -6.98 -20.39 -1.34
N SER A 28 -7.24 -19.12 -1.67
CA SER A 28 -7.49 -18.06 -0.70
C SER A 28 -8.79 -17.34 -1.05
N ILE A 29 -9.57 -16.99 -0.03
CA ILE A 29 -10.75 -16.15 -0.14
C ILE A 29 -10.38 -14.80 0.51
N PRO A 30 -10.20 -13.73 -0.27
CA PRO A 30 -9.96 -12.40 0.27
C PRO A 30 -11.23 -11.85 0.92
N GLN A 31 -11.06 -11.03 1.95
CA GLN A 31 -12.13 -10.17 2.42
C GLN A 31 -12.25 -8.93 1.51
N VAL A 32 -13.45 -8.37 1.43
CA VAL A 32 -13.72 -7.06 0.83
C VAL A 32 -14.45 -6.20 1.86
N LEU A 33 -14.26 -4.89 1.77
CA LEU A 33 -14.96 -3.96 2.65
C LEU A 33 -16.46 -4.05 2.35
N ALA A 34 -17.24 -4.48 3.35
CA ALA A 34 -18.69 -4.44 3.33
C ALA A 34 -19.16 -3.04 3.75
N GLY A 35 -20.37 -2.63 3.33
CA GLY A 35 -20.84 -1.24 3.46
C GLY A 35 -20.75 -0.65 4.87
N HIS A 36 -20.90 0.68 4.97
CA HIS A 36 -20.82 1.43 6.23
C HIS A 36 -21.94 1.06 7.21
N VAL A 37 -21.80 -0.05 7.95
CA VAL A 37 -22.79 -0.41 8.97
C VAL A 37 -22.35 0.15 10.31
N ILE A 38 -22.99 1.26 10.68
CA ILE A 38 -22.93 1.85 12.01
C ILE A 38 -23.56 0.84 12.98
N ARG A 39 -22.75 0.27 13.88
CA ARG A 39 -23.22 -0.63 14.93
C ARG A 39 -22.75 -0.17 16.29
N SER A 40 -23.74 0.17 17.11
CA SER A 40 -23.60 0.56 18.50
C SER A 40 -23.17 -0.66 19.33
N PRO A 41 -22.20 -0.55 20.27
CA PRO A 41 -21.73 -1.69 21.06
C PRO A 41 -22.83 -2.51 21.75
N PRO A 42 -23.87 -1.91 22.37
CA PRO A 42 -25.01 -2.65 22.91
C PRO A 42 -25.73 -3.52 21.89
N ILE A 43 -25.85 -3.05 20.63
CA ILE A 43 -26.50 -3.81 19.57
C ILE A 43 -25.64 -5.02 19.20
N GLU A 44 -24.33 -4.85 19.09
CA GLU A 44 -23.37 -5.96 18.88
C GLU A 44 -23.42 -7.00 20.00
N MET A 45 -23.49 -6.54 21.25
CA MET A 45 -23.60 -7.41 22.42
C MET A 45 -24.92 -8.18 22.42
N LEU A 46 -26.04 -7.50 22.19
CA LEU A 46 -27.35 -8.12 22.06
C LEU A 46 -27.35 -9.16 20.93
N GLU A 47 -26.74 -8.83 19.78
CA GLU A 47 -26.63 -9.74 18.66
C GLU A 47 -25.87 -11.02 19.03
N THR A 48 -24.79 -10.87 19.79
CA THR A 48 -23.98 -11.99 20.28
C THR A 48 -24.78 -12.90 21.23
N TYR A 49 -25.50 -12.35 22.22
CA TYR A 49 -26.30 -13.18 23.13
C TYR A 49 -27.36 -14.01 22.40
N HIS A 50 -28.06 -13.39 21.46
CA HIS A 50 -29.08 -14.06 20.67
C HIS A 50 -28.48 -15.15 19.76
N LYS A 51 -27.31 -14.93 19.17
CA LYS A 51 -26.57 -15.94 18.38
C LYS A 51 -26.38 -17.25 19.15
N TYR A 52 -25.94 -17.17 20.41
CA TYR A 52 -25.68 -18.39 21.19
C TYR A 52 -26.90 -18.95 21.91
N SER A 53 -27.98 -18.18 22.06
CA SER A 53 -29.21 -18.61 22.75
C SER A 53 -29.86 -19.88 22.17
N LYS A 54 -29.60 -20.19 20.90
CA LYS A 54 -30.15 -21.34 20.18
C LYS A 54 -29.21 -22.54 20.05
N ALA A 55 -27.96 -22.44 20.48
CA ALA A 55 -26.93 -23.45 20.18
C ALA A 55 -26.77 -24.55 21.26
N GLY A 56 -27.85 -24.91 21.96
CA GLY A 56 -27.83 -26.00 22.95
C GLY A 56 -27.05 -25.70 24.24
N ILE A 57 -26.52 -24.49 24.40
CA ILE A 57 -25.90 -24.01 25.63
C ILE A 57 -27.00 -23.79 26.67
N ARG A 58 -26.96 -24.55 27.77
CA ARG A 58 -27.84 -24.31 28.92
C ARG A 58 -27.45 -22.97 29.56
N SER A 59 -28.44 -22.15 29.93
CA SER A 59 -28.31 -20.90 30.69
C SER A 59 -27.68 -19.67 29.99
N ILE A 60 -28.22 -19.27 28.83
CA ILE A 60 -27.98 -17.91 28.31
C ILE A 60 -29.06 -16.97 28.86
N GLU A 61 -28.63 -15.88 29.49
CA GLU A 61 -29.48 -14.84 30.06
C GLU A 61 -29.00 -13.49 29.54
N ILE A 62 -29.84 -12.83 28.73
CA ILE A 62 -29.51 -11.50 28.21
C ILE A 62 -29.59 -10.49 29.36
N PRO A 63 -28.50 -9.80 29.73
CA PRO A 63 -28.54 -8.82 30.80
C PRO A 63 -29.54 -7.69 30.52
N ALA A 64 -30.24 -7.24 31.56
CA ALA A 64 -31.29 -6.23 31.43
C ALA A 64 -30.75 -4.86 30.99
N ASP A 65 -29.53 -4.50 31.38
CA ASP A 65 -28.82 -3.31 30.92
C ASP A 65 -28.47 -3.40 29.43
N VAL A 66 -27.95 -4.54 28.94
CA VAL A 66 -27.69 -4.75 27.51
C VAL A 66 -28.96 -4.61 26.68
N SER A 67 -30.06 -5.24 27.12
CA SER A 67 -31.36 -5.14 26.44
C SER A 67 -31.87 -3.70 26.37
N ARG A 68 -31.80 -2.95 27.49
CA ARG A 68 -32.22 -1.54 27.54
C ARG A 68 -31.33 -0.64 26.68
N ALA A 69 -30.01 -0.81 26.77
CA ALA A 69 -29.02 -0.04 26.03
C ALA A 69 -29.16 -0.25 24.51
N ALA A 70 -29.36 -1.49 24.08
CA ALA A 70 -29.60 -1.82 22.68
C ALA A 70 -30.91 -1.24 22.14
N GLU A 71 -31.99 -1.27 22.95
CA GLU A 71 -33.25 -0.64 22.56
C GLU A 71 -33.14 0.88 22.47
N ALA A 72 -32.46 1.52 23.42
CA ALA A 72 -32.16 2.95 23.38
C ALA A 72 -31.36 3.31 22.11
N ALA A 73 -30.31 2.54 21.80
CA ALA A 73 -29.50 2.74 20.59
C ALA A 73 -30.33 2.57 19.30
N ARG A 74 -31.29 1.63 19.26
CA ARG A 74 -32.20 1.44 18.12
C ARG A 74 -33.14 2.63 17.90
N LEU A 75 -33.62 3.27 18.98
CA LEU A 75 -34.48 4.44 18.89
C LEU A 75 -33.73 5.66 18.33
N VAL A 76 -32.47 5.86 18.72
CA VAL A 76 -31.61 6.92 18.17
C VAL A 76 -31.40 6.74 16.66
N LYS A 77 -31.24 5.48 16.20
CA LYS A 77 -31.06 5.16 14.76
C LYS A 77 -32.27 5.47 13.88
N ARG A 78 -33.48 5.66 14.45
CA ARG A 78 -34.73 5.98 13.74
C ARG A 78 -35.04 7.48 13.66
N GLY A 79 -34.31 8.35 14.37
CA GLY A 79 -34.45 9.81 14.30
C GLY A 79 -33.77 10.40 13.05
N SER A 80 -34.38 11.39 12.38
CA SER A 80 -33.99 11.85 11.03
C SER A 80 -32.71 12.69 10.93
N VAL A 81 -31.73 12.50 11.82
CA VAL A 81 -30.41 13.14 11.72
C VAL A 81 -29.37 12.05 11.91
N GLN A 82 -28.80 11.53 10.83
CA GLN A 82 -27.67 10.63 10.88
C GLN A 82 -26.48 11.38 11.50
N ALA A 83 -26.24 11.17 12.78
CA ALA A 83 -24.99 11.51 13.41
C ALA A 83 -23.91 10.53 12.91
N ASN A 84 -23.12 11.02 11.95
CA ASN A 84 -21.77 10.60 11.54
C ASN A 84 -21.41 9.08 11.52
N PRO A 85 -21.16 8.47 10.33
CA PRO A 85 -20.81 7.05 10.21
C PRO A 85 -19.38 6.78 10.68
N ASN A 86 -19.20 6.27 11.90
CA ASN A 86 -17.87 5.83 12.32
C ASN A 86 -17.51 4.44 11.76
N HIS A 87 -16.28 4.38 11.25
CA HIS A 87 -15.59 3.25 10.64
C HIS A 87 -14.97 2.29 11.68
N TYR A 88 -15.80 1.57 12.42
CA TYR A 88 -15.31 0.44 13.22
C TYR A 88 -15.49 -0.82 12.38
N ASP A 89 -14.40 -1.59 12.23
CA ASP A 89 -14.37 -2.86 11.48
C ASP A 89 -15.42 -3.84 12.01
N SER A 90 -16.70 -3.68 11.65
CA SER A 90 -17.79 -4.43 12.27
C SER A 90 -17.92 -5.81 11.66
N TYR A 91 -17.81 -5.93 10.34
CA TYR A 91 -17.58 -7.19 9.64
C TYR A 91 -17.03 -6.93 8.23
N TYR A 92 -16.33 -7.92 7.68
CA TYR A 92 -15.93 -7.93 6.27
C TYR A 92 -16.65 -9.06 5.57
N LEU A 93 -17.02 -8.84 4.32
CA LEU A 93 -17.62 -9.88 3.50
C LEU A 93 -16.56 -10.54 2.64
N SER A 94 -16.84 -11.76 2.19
CA SER A 94 -15.96 -12.54 1.35
C SER A 94 -16.72 -12.88 0.07
N PRO A 95 -16.29 -12.39 -1.10
CA PRO A 95 -16.91 -12.78 -2.36
C PRO A 95 -16.56 -14.24 -2.63
N VAL A 96 -17.56 -15.12 -2.56
CA VAL A 96 -17.41 -16.55 -2.80
C VAL A 96 -18.14 -16.90 -4.08
N ASN A 97 -17.42 -17.43 -5.06
CA ASN A 97 -18.06 -18.04 -6.23
C ASN A 97 -18.70 -19.36 -5.79
N VAL A 98 -20.02 -19.46 -5.92
CA VAL A 98 -20.82 -20.65 -5.63
C VAL A 98 -21.49 -21.07 -6.93
N GLY A 99 -20.84 -22.00 -7.65
CA GLY A 99 -21.43 -22.62 -8.85
C GLY A 99 -21.65 -21.65 -10.02
N GLY A 100 -20.82 -20.61 -10.15
CA GLY A 100 -20.88 -19.62 -11.24
C GLY A 100 -21.49 -18.27 -10.85
N THR A 101 -22.02 -18.15 -9.64
CA THR A 101 -22.48 -16.88 -9.07
C THR A 101 -21.55 -16.45 -7.93
N VAL A 102 -21.04 -15.23 -7.97
CA VAL A 102 -20.32 -14.63 -6.84
C VAL A 102 -21.34 -14.10 -5.82
N LEU A 103 -21.26 -14.59 -4.59
CA LEU A 103 -22.10 -14.18 -3.46
C LEU A 103 -21.21 -13.54 -2.39
N ASN A 104 -21.65 -12.43 -1.82
CA ASN A 104 -20.94 -11.78 -0.70
C ASN A 104 -21.29 -12.47 0.62
N MET A 105 -20.44 -13.41 1.04
CA MET A 105 -20.69 -14.28 2.18
C MET A 105 -20.07 -13.72 3.46
N LEU A 106 -20.81 -13.81 4.56
CA LEU A 106 -20.25 -13.68 5.90
C LEU A 106 -19.64 -15.03 6.31
N ILE A 107 -18.33 -15.06 6.58
CA ILE A 107 -17.63 -16.29 6.99
C ILE A 107 -17.51 -16.35 8.52
N GLY A 108 -18.04 -17.41 9.12
CA GLY A 108 -18.07 -17.60 10.58
C GLY A 108 -17.50 -18.95 11.00
N THR A 109 -16.54 -18.96 11.92
CA THR A 109 -15.97 -20.21 12.48
C THR A 109 -16.85 -20.84 13.56
N ALA A 110 -17.89 -20.15 14.05
CA ALA A 110 -18.83 -20.66 15.06
C ALA A 110 -20.24 -20.95 14.49
N SER A 111 -20.35 -21.16 13.18
CA SER A 111 -21.57 -21.58 12.48
C SER A 111 -21.24 -22.69 11.48
N ALA A 112 -22.19 -23.54 11.12
CA ALA A 112 -21.98 -24.68 10.21
C ALA A 112 -22.92 -24.66 9.00
N GLU A 113 -23.61 -23.55 8.79
CA GLU A 113 -24.56 -23.34 7.71
C GLU A 113 -23.82 -22.90 6.44
N PHE A 114 -24.29 -23.37 5.29
CA PHE A 114 -23.89 -22.83 3.99
C PHE A 114 -25.13 -22.37 3.25
N TRP A 115 -25.62 -21.19 3.64
CA TRP A 115 -26.89 -20.67 3.13
C TRP A 115 -26.71 -19.42 2.28
N ALA A 116 -27.59 -19.26 1.29
CA ALA A 116 -27.58 -18.16 0.36
C ALA A 116 -28.99 -17.63 0.06
N TYR A 117 -29.06 -16.34 -0.29
CA TYR A 117 -30.25 -15.74 -0.90
C TYR A 117 -30.61 -16.47 -2.20
N SER A 118 -31.90 -16.48 -2.52
CA SER A 118 -32.43 -17.26 -3.63
C SER A 118 -33.47 -16.49 -4.45
N LYS A 119 -33.78 -17.03 -5.63
CA LYS A 119 -34.89 -16.55 -6.45
C LYS A 119 -36.27 -16.88 -5.86
N ASP A 120 -36.34 -17.76 -4.86
CA ASP A 120 -37.58 -18.15 -4.20
C ASP A 120 -38.01 -17.11 -3.15
N LEU A 121 -37.14 -16.15 -2.81
CA LEU A 121 -37.51 -15.00 -1.99
C LEU A 121 -38.35 -13.98 -2.78
N PRO A 122 -39.39 -13.39 -2.17
CA PRO A 122 -40.11 -12.25 -2.76
C PRO A 122 -39.17 -11.10 -3.13
N THR A 123 -39.40 -10.44 -4.28
CA THR A 123 -38.58 -9.29 -4.71
C THR A 123 -38.51 -8.18 -3.66
N SER A 124 -39.56 -8.01 -2.85
CA SER A 124 -39.61 -7.02 -1.76
C SER A 124 -38.64 -7.29 -0.61
N THR A 125 -38.31 -8.56 -0.33
CA THR A 125 -37.35 -8.94 0.71
C THR A 125 -35.96 -9.23 0.15
N ARG A 126 -35.89 -9.68 -1.11
CA ARG A 126 -34.64 -9.96 -1.82
C ARG A 126 -33.89 -8.69 -2.22
N GLY A 127 -34.56 -7.58 -2.52
CA GLY A 127 -33.89 -6.34 -2.94
C GLY A 127 -32.93 -6.55 -4.12
N GLU A 128 -31.73 -5.98 -4.01
CA GLU A 128 -30.63 -6.06 -5.00
C GLU A 128 -29.62 -7.19 -4.70
N HIS A 129 -29.90 -8.07 -3.74
CA HIS A 129 -28.98 -9.16 -3.37
C HIS A 129 -28.64 -10.09 -4.54
N HIS A 130 -27.39 -10.55 -4.59
CA HIS A 130 -27.02 -11.66 -5.46
C HIS A 130 -27.67 -12.92 -4.92
N VAL A 131 -28.09 -13.80 -5.83
CA VAL A 131 -28.81 -15.00 -5.46
C VAL A 131 -28.16 -16.24 -6.03
N TYR A 132 -28.10 -17.27 -5.19
CA TYR A 132 -27.74 -18.60 -5.61
C TYR A 132 -28.61 -19.04 -6.79
N THR A 133 -27.95 -19.55 -7.83
CA THR A 133 -28.60 -20.14 -8.98
C THR A 133 -28.20 -21.61 -9.02
N PRO A 134 -29.14 -22.55 -8.78
CA PRO A 134 -28.84 -23.98 -8.79
C PRO A 134 -28.18 -24.41 -10.11
N SER A 135 -27.17 -25.28 -10.04
CA SER A 135 -26.55 -25.87 -11.22
C SER A 135 -27.48 -26.86 -11.93
N SER A 136 -27.12 -27.30 -13.13
CA SER A 136 -27.85 -28.38 -13.82
C SER A 136 -27.83 -29.71 -13.07
N SER A 137 -26.90 -29.90 -12.14
CA SER A 137 -26.79 -31.09 -11.28
C SER A 137 -27.52 -30.96 -9.95
N ALA A 138 -28.06 -29.77 -9.64
CA ALA A 138 -28.72 -29.49 -8.38
C ALA A 138 -29.97 -30.37 -8.21
N LYS A 139 -30.08 -30.99 -7.04
CA LYS A 139 -31.25 -31.79 -6.65
C LYS A 139 -31.80 -31.26 -5.34
N ARG A 140 -33.08 -30.92 -5.33
CA ARG A 140 -33.77 -30.56 -4.10
C ARG A 140 -33.79 -31.77 -3.15
N LEU A 141 -33.43 -31.55 -1.89
CA LEU A 141 -33.56 -32.56 -0.84
C LEU A 141 -34.99 -32.48 -0.28
N GLU A 142 -35.87 -33.32 -0.80
CA GLU A 142 -37.28 -33.33 -0.38
C GLU A 142 -37.43 -33.66 1.11
N GLY A 143 -38.20 -32.84 1.82
CA GLY A 143 -38.41 -32.95 3.27
C GLY A 143 -37.33 -32.29 4.14
N TYR A 144 -36.27 -31.72 3.55
CA TYR A 144 -35.20 -31.05 4.29
C TYR A 144 -35.46 -29.55 4.41
N THR A 145 -35.31 -29.01 5.62
CA THR A 145 -35.53 -27.60 5.94
C THR A 145 -34.46 -27.09 6.91
N TRP A 146 -34.33 -25.78 7.00
CA TRP A 146 -33.41 -25.12 7.92
C TRP A 146 -34.01 -23.79 8.40
N ASN A 147 -33.63 -23.37 9.60
CA ASN A 147 -34.09 -22.10 10.19
C ASN A 147 -33.06 -21.55 11.18
N VAL A 148 -32.55 -20.36 10.88
CA VAL A 148 -31.62 -19.61 11.73
C VAL A 148 -32.32 -18.36 12.25
N THR A 149 -32.06 -18.01 13.50
CA THR A 149 -32.45 -16.71 14.05
C THR A 149 -31.20 -15.99 14.52
N TYR A 150 -30.98 -14.81 13.94
CA TYR A 150 -29.86 -13.95 14.20
C TYR A 150 -30.08 -13.04 15.39
N GLY A 151 -28.98 -12.40 15.73
CA GLY A 151 -28.77 -11.61 16.92
C GLY A 151 -29.81 -10.53 17.19
N GLU A 152 -30.35 -9.92 16.15
CA GLU A 152 -31.29 -8.82 16.22
C GLU A 152 -32.76 -9.28 16.35
N GLY A 153 -32.99 -10.60 16.49
CA GLY A 153 -34.31 -11.23 16.48
C GLY A 153 -34.83 -11.54 15.07
N SER A 154 -34.03 -11.25 14.04
CA SER A 154 -34.34 -11.56 12.67
C SER A 154 -34.14 -13.06 12.41
N SER A 155 -34.90 -13.65 11.50
CA SER A 155 -34.74 -15.04 11.08
C SER A 155 -34.60 -15.17 9.58
N VAL A 156 -33.87 -16.22 9.17
CA VAL A 156 -33.79 -16.70 7.80
C VAL A 156 -34.06 -18.19 7.81
N SER A 157 -34.93 -18.65 6.92
CA SER A 157 -35.28 -20.05 6.81
C SER A 157 -35.51 -20.45 5.36
N GLY A 158 -35.47 -21.76 5.10
CA GLY A 158 -35.84 -22.27 3.80
C GLY A 158 -35.63 -23.76 3.61
N ILE A 159 -35.26 -24.11 2.38
CA ILE A 159 -35.13 -25.47 1.88
C ILE A 159 -33.67 -25.78 1.55
N VAL A 160 -33.37 -27.03 1.23
CA VAL A 160 -31.99 -27.47 0.95
C VAL A 160 -31.89 -28.10 -0.44
N TYR A 161 -30.84 -27.74 -1.17
CA TYR A 161 -30.43 -28.41 -2.39
C TYR A 161 -29.12 -29.15 -2.15
N SER A 162 -28.98 -30.35 -2.70
CA SER A 162 -27.68 -30.98 -2.90
C SER A 162 -27.17 -30.59 -4.28
N ASP A 163 -26.03 -29.92 -4.35
CA ASP A 163 -25.47 -29.43 -5.61
C ASP A 163 -23.95 -29.62 -5.69
N THR A 164 -23.41 -29.52 -6.90
CA THR A 164 -21.98 -29.42 -7.16
C THR A 164 -21.55 -27.96 -7.08
N VAL A 165 -20.83 -27.61 -6.02
CA VAL A 165 -20.35 -26.24 -5.77
C VAL A 165 -18.86 -26.16 -6.04
N VAL A 166 -18.43 -25.21 -6.86
CA VAL A 166 -17.00 -24.95 -7.08
C VAL A 166 -16.59 -23.75 -6.25
N ILE A 167 -15.72 -23.94 -5.25
CA ILE A 167 -15.19 -22.90 -4.38
C ILE A 167 -13.66 -22.89 -4.46
N GLY A 168 -13.07 -21.73 -4.79
CA GLY A 168 -11.62 -21.59 -4.91
C GLY A 168 -10.96 -22.57 -5.90
N GLY A 169 -11.69 -22.96 -6.95
CA GLY A 169 -11.23 -23.96 -7.92
C GLY A 169 -11.36 -25.43 -7.47
N ILE A 170 -11.85 -25.70 -6.25
CA ILE A 170 -12.13 -27.05 -5.74
C ILE A 170 -13.61 -27.36 -5.88
N THR A 171 -13.92 -28.57 -6.35
CA THR A 171 -15.30 -29.01 -6.57
C THR A 171 -15.84 -29.78 -5.36
N ALA A 172 -16.74 -29.16 -4.62
CA ALA A 172 -17.54 -29.78 -3.57
C ALA A 172 -18.74 -30.49 -4.20
N HIS A 173 -18.66 -31.82 -4.33
CA HIS A 173 -19.75 -32.62 -4.85
C HIS A 173 -20.83 -32.88 -3.78
N ASN A 174 -22.09 -32.85 -4.19
CA ASN A 174 -23.26 -33.11 -3.33
C ASN A 174 -23.32 -32.19 -2.09
N GLN A 175 -22.74 -30.98 -2.17
CA GLN A 175 -22.79 -30.01 -1.08
C GLN A 175 -24.24 -29.60 -0.81
N ALA A 176 -24.63 -29.62 0.46
CA ALA A 176 -25.89 -29.02 0.87
C ALA A 176 -25.79 -27.49 0.79
N VAL A 177 -26.59 -26.88 -0.08
CA VAL A 177 -26.79 -25.44 -0.17
C VAL A 177 -28.16 -25.12 0.45
N GLU A 178 -28.13 -24.40 1.55
CA GLU A 178 -29.30 -23.94 2.29
C GLU A 178 -29.89 -22.71 1.60
N VAL A 179 -31.01 -22.89 0.91
CA VAL A 179 -31.60 -21.86 0.06
C VAL A 179 -32.65 -21.12 0.86
N ALA A 180 -32.46 -19.81 1.06
CA ALA A 180 -33.41 -18.99 1.80
C ALA A 180 -34.71 -18.84 0.99
N THR A 181 -35.85 -19.15 1.59
CA THR A 181 -37.19 -18.91 1.04
C THR A 181 -37.99 -17.92 1.88
N ASN A 182 -37.52 -17.64 3.09
CA ASN A 182 -38.08 -16.63 3.97
C ASN A 182 -36.96 -15.87 4.70
N VAL A 183 -37.06 -14.54 4.72
CA VAL A 183 -36.15 -13.63 5.41
C VAL A 183 -37.02 -12.62 6.15
N SER A 184 -36.84 -12.50 7.46
CA SER A 184 -37.57 -11.51 8.26
C SER A 184 -37.12 -10.08 7.95
N ALA A 185 -38.02 -9.11 8.17
CA ALA A 185 -37.76 -7.69 7.90
C ALA A 185 -36.57 -7.07 8.68
N GLY A 186 -36.14 -7.72 9.78
CA GLY A 186 -34.96 -7.27 10.53
C GLY A 186 -33.65 -7.55 9.79
N PHE A 187 -33.58 -8.69 9.08
CA PHE A 187 -32.38 -9.12 8.34
C PHE A 187 -32.28 -8.44 6.97
N SER A 188 -33.42 -8.12 6.33
CA SER A 188 -33.47 -7.44 5.02
C SER A 188 -32.83 -6.05 5.01
N ASN A 189 -32.46 -5.49 6.16
CA ASN A 189 -31.71 -4.24 6.26
C ASN A 189 -30.19 -4.41 6.06
N ARG A 190 -29.68 -5.65 6.01
CA ARG A 190 -28.29 -5.98 5.67
C ARG A 190 -28.16 -6.19 4.17
N ALA A 191 -28.33 -5.12 3.39
CA ALA A 191 -28.40 -5.16 1.92
C ALA A 191 -27.12 -5.70 1.24
N ASP A 192 -26.03 -5.85 1.97
CA ASP A 192 -24.72 -6.28 1.49
C ASP A 192 -24.43 -7.77 1.71
N VAL A 193 -25.18 -8.47 2.57
CA VAL A 193 -24.93 -9.88 2.93
C VAL A 193 -25.79 -10.85 2.10
N ASP A 194 -25.18 -11.57 1.16
CA ASP A 194 -25.88 -12.52 0.29
C ASP A 194 -26.03 -13.93 0.91
N GLY A 195 -25.33 -14.21 2.02
CA GLY A 195 -25.37 -15.51 2.69
C GLY A 195 -24.33 -15.67 3.81
N VAL A 196 -24.30 -16.85 4.43
CA VAL A 196 -23.27 -17.24 5.42
C VAL A 196 -22.55 -18.51 4.96
N LEU A 197 -21.24 -18.53 5.18
CA LEU A 197 -20.40 -19.72 5.02
C LEU A 197 -19.81 -20.08 6.39
N GLY A 198 -20.34 -21.14 6.97
CA GLY A 198 -19.92 -21.70 8.23
C GLY A 198 -18.68 -22.59 8.11
N LEU A 199 -17.73 -22.38 9.03
CA LEU A 199 -16.51 -23.16 9.19
C LEU A 199 -16.45 -23.87 10.56
N GLY A 200 -17.56 -23.92 11.30
CA GLY A 200 -17.71 -24.75 12.49
C GLY A 200 -17.87 -26.24 12.13
N PHE A 201 -18.07 -27.09 13.14
CA PHE A 201 -18.28 -28.51 12.89
C PHE A 201 -19.73 -28.81 12.55
N LYS A 202 -19.96 -29.85 11.74
CA LYS A 202 -21.27 -30.35 11.30
C LYS A 202 -22.35 -30.39 12.39
N THR A 203 -21.98 -30.70 13.63
CA THR A 203 -22.92 -30.82 14.75
C THR A 203 -23.66 -29.52 15.08
N LEU A 204 -23.15 -28.36 14.63
CA LEU A 204 -23.85 -27.08 14.74
C LEU A 204 -24.89 -26.83 13.63
N ASN A 205 -24.90 -27.62 12.54
CA ASN A 205 -25.74 -27.36 11.38
C ASN A 205 -27.23 -27.50 11.72
N TYR A 206 -28.03 -26.51 11.32
CA TYR A 206 -29.47 -26.44 11.60
C TYR A 206 -30.38 -27.21 10.63
N VAL A 207 -29.84 -27.95 9.66
CA VAL A 207 -30.68 -28.69 8.71
C VAL A 207 -31.36 -29.89 9.39
N GLU A 208 -32.68 -29.98 9.22
CA GLU A 208 -33.51 -31.10 9.64
C GLU A 208 -34.07 -31.85 8.42
N PRO A 209 -34.38 -33.16 8.52
CA PRO A 209 -34.27 -34.02 9.70
C PRO A 209 -32.85 -34.55 9.96
N THR A 210 -31.89 -34.27 9.08
CA THR A 210 -30.51 -34.76 9.19
C THR A 210 -29.54 -33.64 8.88
N GLN A 211 -28.65 -33.37 9.83
CA GLN A 211 -27.60 -32.36 9.72
C GLN A 211 -26.71 -32.62 8.51
N GLN A 212 -26.33 -31.54 7.81
CA GLN A 212 -25.52 -31.59 6.60
C GLN A 212 -24.06 -31.24 6.87
N ASN A 213 -23.17 -31.67 5.96
CA ASN A 213 -21.74 -31.37 6.07
C ASN A 213 -21.47 -29.89 5.72
N THR A 214 -20.51 -29.28 6.40
CA THR A 214 -20.01 -27.95 6.02
C THR A 214 -19.27 -28.01 4.68
N ILE A 215 -19.10 -26.85 4.03
CA ILE A 215 -18.31 -26.78 2.79
C ILE A 215 -16.88 -27.26 3.01
N PHE A 216 -16.29 -26.95 4.17
CA PHE A 216 -14.95 -27.38 4.52
C PHE A 216 -14.87 -28.91 4.65
N ASP A 217 -15.80 -29.54 5.38
CA ASP A 217 -15.87 -31.01 5.51
C ASP A 217 -15.95 -31.70 4.14
N THR A 218 -16.70 -31.12 3.20
CA THR A 218 -16.87 -31.67 1.85
C THR A 218 -15.59 -31.56 1.00
N ILE A 219 -14.82 -30.48 1.13
CA ILE A 219 -13.59 -30.27 0.33
C ILE A 219 -12.30 -30.75 1.02
N LYS A 220 -12.35 -31.05 2.33
CA LYS A 220 -11.17 -31.32 3.18
C LYS A 220 -10.20 -32.34 2.61
N SER A 221 -10.71 -33.42 2.00
CA SER A 221 -9.90 -34.49 1.41
C SER A 221 -9.20 -34.10 0.09
N GLN A 222 -9.71 -33.06 -0.58
CA GLN A 222 -9.20 -32.53 -1.85
C GLN A 222 -8.14 -31.44 -1.63
N LEU A 223 -8.03 -30.89 -0.42
CA LEU A 223 -7.05 -29.88 -0.07
C LEU A 223 -5.64 -30.48 0.09
N ALA A 224 -4.62 -29.72 -0.30
CA ALA A 224 -3.21 -30.13 -0.17
C ALA A 224 -2.85 -30.49 1.28
N LYS A 225 -3.37 -29.69 2.23
CA LYS A 225 -3.44 -30.02 3.65
C LYS A 225 -4.89 -29.87 4.14
N PRO A 226 -5.41 -30.75 5.00
CA PRO A 226 -6.82 -30.69 5.42
C PRO A 226 -7.02 -29.60 6.49
N LEU A 227 -6.82 -28.34 6.09
CA LEU A 227 -6.85 -27.16 6.94
C LEU A 227 -7.35 -25.91 6.25
N PHE A 228 -7.75 -24.93 7.05
CA PHE A 228 -7.89 -23.54 6.66
C PHE A 228 -7.19 -22.62 7.66
N THR A 229 -6.87 -21.38 7.25
CA THR A 229 -6.29 -20.34 8.11
C THR A 229 -7.09 -19.04 8.04
N VAL A 230 -7.17 -18.29 9.14
CA VAL A 230 -7.83 -16.98 9.19
C VAL A 230 -6.81 -15.87 9.50
N ASP A 231 -6.74 -14.87 8.64
CA ASP A 231 -5.95 -13.63 8.80
C ASP A 231 -6.89 -12.44 8.74
N LEU A 232 -7.39 -11.95 9.88
CA LEU A 232 -8.19 -10.73 9.96
C LEU A 232 -7.30 -9.53 10.24
N LYS A 233 -7.62 -8.36 9.65
CA LYS A 233 -6.82 -7.15 9.83
C LYS A 233 -7.65 -6.00 10.38
N VAL A 234 -6.97 -5.09 11.07
CA VAL A 234 -7.56 -3.83 11.56
C VAL A 234 -7.59 -2.83 10.43
N ARG A 235 -8.76 -2.29 10.11
CA ARG A 235 -9.04 -1.22 9.14
C ARG A 235 -8.58 -1.51 7.71
N ARG A 236 -8.49 -2.80 7.36
CA ARG A 236 -8.21 -3.26 6.00
C ARG A 236 -8.64 -4.71 5.82
N PRO A 237 -8.87 -5.18 4.59
CA PRO A 237 -9.32 -6.55 4.36
C PRO A 237 -8.28 -7.62 4.74
N GLY A 238 -8.77 -8.69 5.36
CA GLY A 238 -8.06 -9.92 5.65
C GLY A 238 -8.25 -11.01 4.58
N SER A 239 -8.08 -12.28 4.97
CA SER A 239 -8.29 -13.44 4.08
C SER A 239 -8.49 -14.75 4.86
N TYR A 240 -9.15 -15.71 4.21
CA TYR A 240 -9.25 -17.11 4.62
C TYR A 240 -8.49 -17.98 3.62
N ASP A 241 -7.45 -18.69 4.05
CA ASP A 241 -6.68 -19.60 3.20
C ASP A 241 -7.10 -21.05 3.43
N PHE A 242 -7.14 -21.87 2.39
CA PHE A 242 -7.51 -23.29 2.46
C PHE A 242 -6.42 -24.13 1.82
N GLY A 243 -6.01 -25.19 2.51
CA GLY A 243 -5.05 -26.17 2.00
C GLY A 243 -3.58 -25.86 2.25
N TYR A 244 -3.26 -24.69 2.79
CA TYR A 244 -1.87 -24.27 3.02
C TYR A 244 -1.76 -23.25 4.14
N ILE A 245 -0.53 -23.10 4.64
CA ILE A 245 -0.14 -22.11 5.64
C ILE A 245 0.78 -21.12 4.94
N ASN A 246 0.46 -19.83 4.99
CA ASN A 246 1.27 -18.82 4.34
C ASN A 246 2.34 -18.27 5.31
N PRO A 247 3.64 -18.61 5.14
CA PRO A 247 4.70 -18.14 6.04
C PRO A 247 4.91 -16.63 6.01
N LYS A 248 4.36 -15.93 5.00
CA LYS A 248 4.43 -14.47 4.91
C LYS A 248 3.36 -13.77 5.78
N LYS A 249 2.31 -14.48 6.22
CA LYS A 249 1.19 -13.91 7.00
C LYS A 249 1.43 -13.95 8.51
N HIS A 250 2.40 -14.74 8.99
CA HIS A 250 2.68 -14.88 10.42
C HIS A 250 4.17 -14.69 10.76
N LYS A 251 4.47 -14.42 12.04
CA LYS A 251 5.85 -14.38 12.57
C LYS A 251 5.99 -15.27 13.79
N GLY A 252 7.16 -15.89 13.95
CA GLY A 252 7.45 -16.75 15.11
C GLY A 252 7.00 -18.19 14.93
N ILE A 253 6.96 -18.93 16.05
CA ILE A 253 6.68 -20.36 16.09
C ILE A 253 5.17 -20.58 16.17
N VAL A 254 4.69 -21.47 15.31
CA VAL A 254 3.32 -21.96 15.24
C VAL A 254 3.01 -22.84 16.46
N THR A 255 1.98 -22.50 17.23
CA THR A 255 1.61 -23.20 18.48
C THR A 255 0.30 -23.95 18.30
N TYR A 256 0.35 -25.27 18.40
CA TYR A 256 -0.83 -26.13 18.29
C TYR A 256 -1.40 -26.42 19.69
N VAL A 257 -2.73 -26.39 19.83
CA VAL A 257 -3.46 -26.83 21.02
C VAL A 257 -4.57 -27.82 20.63
N PRO A 258 -4.91 -28.77 21.52
CA PRO A 258 -5.99 -29.70 21.26
C PRO A 258 -7.34 -28.97 21.19
N VAL A 259 -8.21 -29.44 20.30
CA VAL A 259 -9.58 -28.92 20.14
C VAL A 259 -10.57 -29.89 20.74
N ASP A 260 -11.49 -29.36 21.54
CA ASP A 260 -12.69 -30.07 21.93
C ASP A 260 -13.84 -29.67 20.99
N THR A 261 -14.31 -30.61 20.17
CA THR A 261 -15.31 -30.34 19.15
C THR A 261 -16.74 -30.48 19.65
N ASP A 262 -16.99 -30.74 20.94
CA ASP A 262 -18.34 -30.81 21.50
C ASP A 262 -18.77 -29.41 22.03
N PRO A 263 -19.91 -28.83 21.63
CA PRO A 263 -20.95 -29.34 20.72
C PRO A 263 -20.75 -29.01 19.23
N GLY A 264 -19.60 -28.47 18.84
CA GLY A 264 -19.26 -28.23 17.43
C GLY A 264 -18.47 -26.96 17.17
N TYR A 265 -17.87 -26.38 18.21
CA TYR A 265 -17.04 -25.19 18.12
C TYR A 265 -15.55 -25.53 18.09
N TRP A 266 -14.74 -24.59 17.61
CA TRP A 266 -13.28 -24.60 17.74
C TRP A 266 -12.86 -24.26 19.18
N LYS A 267 -13.12 -25.19 20.11
CA LYS A 267 -12.97 -24.98 21.55
C LYS A 267 -11.58 -25.40 22.03
N PHE A 268 -10.96 -24.58 22.87
CA PHE A 268 -9.67 -24.83 23.49
C PHE A 268 -9.65 -24.28 24.93
N THR A 269 -8.59 -24.56 25.68
CA THR A 269 -8.40 -24.00 27.02
C THR A 269 -7.36 -22.88 26.99
N ALA A 270 -7.76 -21.70 27.45
CA ALA A 270 -6.89 -20.56 27.69
C ALA A 270 -6.50 -20.50 29.18
N GLY A 271 -5.21 -20.32 29.43
CA GLY A 271 -4.62 -20.32 30.77
C GLY A 271 -4.64 -18.95 31.44
N ALA A 272 -3.55 -18.66 32.16
CA ALA A 272 -3.38 -17.40 32.87
C ALA A 272 -3.36 -16.19 31.94
N TYR A 273 -3.80 -15.04 32.44
CA TYR A 273 -3.82 -13.77 31.71
C TYR A 273 -3.11 -12.66 32.49
N SER A 274 -2.78 -11.56 31.82
CA SER A 274 -2.29 -10.34 32.48
C SER A 274 -2.59 -9.08 31.67
N ALA A 275 -2.83 -7.97 32.36
CA ALA A 275 -2.94 -6.64 31.77
C ALA A 275 -1.60 -5.90 31.80
N GLY A 276 -1.12 -5.44 30.64
CA GLY A 276 0.10 -4.66 30.48
C GLY A 276 1.33 -5.37 31.06
N LYS A 277 2.01 -4.71 32.01
CA LYS A 277 3.20 -5.27 32.67
C LYS A 277 2.89 -6.18 33.87
N GLY A 278 1.62 -6.53 34.08
CA GLY A 278 1.19 -7.44 35.14
C GLY A 278 1.79 -8.83 35.00
N LYS A 279 1.84 -9.60 36.09
CA LYS A 279 2.21 -11.02 36.04
C LYS A 279 1.00 -11.85 35.63
N PRO A 280 1.18 -12.90 34.80
CA PRO A 280 0.10 -13.82 34.47
C PRO A 280 -0.51 -14.41 35.74
N ALA A 281 -1.83 -14.26 35.90
CA ALA A 281 -2.60 -14.74 37.04
C ALA A 281 -4.00 -15.21 36.59
N GLY A 282 -4.69 -15.93 37.49
CA GLY A 282 -6.02 -16.47 37.22
C GLY A 282 -6.05 -17.48 36.08
N SER A 283 -7.23 -17.66 35.47
CA SER A 283 -7.44 -18.49 34.29
C SER A 283 -8.57 -17.92 33.46
N VAL A 284 -8.40 -17.87 32.14
CA VAL A 284 -9.48 -17.50 31.18
C VAL A 284 -10.46 -18.66 30.96
N GLY A 285 -10.00 -19.90 31.14
CA GLY A 285 -10.84 -21.09 31.09
C GLY A 285 -11.10 -21.61 29.67
N VAL A 286 -12.21 -22.32 29.51
CA VAL A 286 -12.62 -22.89 28.22
C VAL A 286 -13.13 -21.78 27.32
N ALA A 287 -12.63 -21.73 26.09
CA ALA A 287 -12.98 -20.70 25.13
C ALA A 287 -13.07 -21.28 23.72
N PHE A 288 -13.71 -20.55 22.81
CA PHE A 288 -13.72 -20.91 21.40
C PHE A 288 -13.48 -19.69 20.51
N VAL A 289 -13.02 -19.93 19.28
CA VAL A 289 -12.71 -18.88 18.30
C VAL A 289 -13.92 -18.62 17.39
N ASP A 290 -14.27 -17.35 17.23
CA ASP A 290 -15.37 -16.95 16.36
C ASP A 290 -15.03 -15.74 15.49
N SER A 291 -14.75 -15.98 14.21
CA SER A 291 -14.50 -14.90 13.24
C SER A 291 -15.71 -14.02 12.93
N GLY A 292 -16.91 -14.45 13.32
CA GLY A 292 -18.16 -13.72 13.12
C GLY A 292 -18.70 -13.04 14.38
N THR A 293 -17.87 -12.87 15.43
CA THR A 293 -18.21 -12.14 16.66
C THR A 293 -17.20 -11.04 16.91
N THR A 294 -17.66 -9.81 17.15
CA THR A 294 -16.80 -8.61 17.21
C THR A 294 -15.84 -8.59 18.41
N PHE A 295 -16.37 -8.71 19.63
CA PHE A 295 -15.63 -8.46 20.87
C PHE A 295 -14.88 -9.68 21.43
N LEU A 296 -13.99 -9.41 22.40
CA LEU A 296 -13.36 -10.44 23.23
C LEU A 296 -14.18 -10.63 24.51
N TRP A 297 -14.87 -11.77 24.61
CA TRP A 297 -15.76 -12.09 25.73
C TRP A 297 -15.02 -12.94 26.75
N LEU A 298 -14.81 -12.42 27.96
CA LEU A 298 -14.03 -13.07 29.02
C LEU A 298 -14.83 -13.20 30.33
N PRO A 299 -14.39 -14.03 31.29
CA PRO A 299 -14.99 -14.08 32.62
C PRO A 299 -15.03 -12.70 33.29
N ALA A 300 -16.11 -12.37 33.99
CA ALA A 300 -16.34 -11.04 34.57
C ALA A 300 -15.20 -10.59 35.50
N GLU A 301 -14.60 -11.51 36.23
CA GLU A 301 -13.42 -11.27 37.07
C GLU A 301 -12.18 -10.87 36.26
N VAL A 302 -11.97 -11.45 35.06
CA VAL A 302 -10.87 -11.10 34.15
C VAL A 302 -11.08 -9.72 33.56
N VAL A 303 -12.32 -9.42 33.16
CA VAL A 303 -12.70 -8.10 32.61
C VAL A 303 -12.51 -7.01 33.66
N THR A 304 -13.00 -7.25 34.88
CA THR A 304 -12.88 -6.30 36.00
C THR A 304 -11.42 -6.07 36.38
N ASP A 305 -10.60 -7.14 36.44
CA ASP A 305 -9.16 -7.02 36.69
C ASP A 305 -8.47 -6.19 35.60
N TYR A 306 -8.73 -6.48 34.32
CA TYR A 306 -8.16 -5.74 33.20
C TYR A 306 -8.47 -4.23 33.28
N TYR A 307 -9.74 -3.85 33.45
CA TYR A 307 -10.10 -2.43 33.52
C TYR A 307 -9.68 -1.75 34.83
N SER A 308 -9.39 -2.49 35.90
CA SER A 308 -8.78 -1.91 37.11
C SER A 308 -7.40 -1.29 36.86
N HIS A 309 -6.71 -1.71 35.79
CA HIS A 309 -5.45 -1.14 35.32
C HIS A 309 -5.63 0.10 34.43
N VAL A 310 -6.88 0.53 34.19
CA VAL A 310 -7.23 1.73 33.43
C VAL A 310 -7.95 2.70 34.38
N PRO A 311 -7.24 3.64 35.03
CA PRO A 311 -7.82 4.48 36.08
C PRO A 311 -9.01 5.33 35.65
N THR A 312 -9.12 5.61 34.35
CA THR A 312 -10.19 6.40 33.75
C THR A 312 -11.36 5.54 33.25
N ALA A 313 -11.29 4.21 33.37
CA ALA A 313 -12.33 3.31 32.92
C ALA A 313 -13.44 3.17 33.96
N THR A 314 -14.68 3.23 33.50
CA THR A 314 -15.88 3.03 34.32
C THR A 314 -16.88 2.16 33.57
N TYR A 315 -17.59 1.29 34.28
CA TYR A 315 -18.70 0.56 33.67
C TYR A 315 -19.91 1.48 33.55
N ASP A 316 -20.37 1.72 32.33
CA ASP A 316 -21.53 2.53 32.02
C ASP A 316 -22.73 1.64 31.70
N THR A 317 -23.71 1.65 32.60
CA THR A 317 -24.94 0.84 32.48
C THR A 317 -25.88 1.31 31.37
N SER A 318 -25.72 2.54 30.87
CA SER A 318 -26.51 3.08 29.76
C SER A 318 -26.08 2.51 28.40
N ILE A 319 -24.82 2.09 28.29
CA ILE A 319 -24.25 1.42 27.12
C ILE A 319 -23.82 -0.03 27.41
N ALA A 320 -24.12 -0.53 28.61
CA ALA A 320 -23.86 -1.89 29.07
C ALA A 320 -22.42 -2.37 28.83
N GLY A 321 -21.43 -1.52 29.15
CA GLY A 321 -20.03 -1.90 29.00
C GLY A 321 -19.04 -0.91 29.60
N TRP A 322 -17.77 -1.28 29.55
CA TRP A 322 -16.68 -0.45 30.07
C TRP A 322 -16.34 0.68 29.10
N THR A 323 -16.34 1.90 29.62
CA THR A 323 -16.06 3.11 28.87
C THR A 323 -14.91 3.90 29.50
N PHE A 324 -14.25 4.73 28.70
CA PHE A 324 -13.14 5.57 29.14
C PHE A 324 -13.01 6.81 28.24
N PRO A 325 -12.35 7.91 28.67
CA PRO A 325 -12.09 9.06 27.81
C PRO A 325 -11.30 8.67 26.56
N CYS A 326 -11.79 8.99 25.37
CA CYS A 326 -11.13 8.68 24.10
C CYS A 326 -9.75 9.32 23.99
N LYS A 327 -9.60 10.54 24.51
CA LYS A 327 -8.34 11.30 24.50
C LYS A 327 -7.62 11.13 25.84
N GLY A 328 -6.33 10.81 25.77
CA GLY A 328 -5.46 10.74 26.95
C GLY A 328 -5.51 9.40 27.70
N THR A 329 -6.43 8.49 27.35
CA THR A 329 -6.41 7.12 27.88
C THR A 329 -5.55 6.23 26.98
N VAL A 330 -4.61 5.51 27.58
CA VAL A 330 -3.83 4.46 26.92
C VAL A 330 -4.25 3.13 27.55
N LEU A 331 -4.81 2.23 26.74
CA LEU A 331 -5.19 0.91 27.21
C LEU A 331 -3.95 0.00 27.31
N PRO A 332 -3.83 -0.82 28.38
CA PRO A 332 -2.78 -1.82 28.48
C PRO A 332 -2.96 -2.94 27.45
N ASP A 333 -1.87 -3.60 27.08
CA ASP A 333 -1.97 -4.83 26.29
C ASP A 333 -2.66 -5.93 27.11
N PHE A 334 -3.44 -6.79 26.48
CA PHE A 334 -4.00 -7.98 27.12
C PHE A 334 -3.19 -9.20 26.71
N HIS A 335 -2.63 -9.91 27.68
CA HIS A 335 -1.84 -11.12 27.45
C HIS A 335 -2.62 -12.34 27.95
N VAL A 336 -2.55 -13.45 27.22
CA VAL A 336 -3.12 -14.73 27.64
C VAL A 336 -2.22 -15.88 27.23
N VAL A 337 -2.11 -16.87 28.11
CA VAL A 337 -1.35 -18.10 27.85
C VAL A 337 -2.23 -19.10 27.11
N VAL A 338 -1.78 -19.57 25.96
CA VAL A 338 -2.43 -20.63 25.19
C VAL A 338 -1.39 -21.69 24.85
N GLY A 339 -1.58 -22.90 25.35
CA GLY A 339 -0.53 -23.93 25.35
C GLY A 339 0.70 -23.47 26.15
N SER A 340 1.89 -23.51 25.54
CA SER A 340 3.16 -23.08 26.15
C SER A 340 3.54 -21.63 25.86
N GLN A 341 2.68 -20.88 25.16
CA GLN A 341 3.01 -19.57 24.60
C GLN A 341 2.06 -18.48 25.12
N THR A 342 2.59 -17.27 25.23
CA THR A 342 1.81 -16.08 25.59
C THR A 342 1.51 -15.27 24.34
N PHE A 343 0.22 -15.07 24.09
CA PHE A 343 -0.32 -14.28 22.99
C PHE A 343 -0.75 -12.92 23.51
N THR A 344 -0.73 -11.90 22.63
CA THR A 344 -0.86 -10.50 23.05
C THR A 344 -1.82 -9.77 22.15
N VAL A 345 -2.92 -9.29 22.72
CA VAL A 345 -3.83 -8.33 22.09
C VAL A 345 -3.36 -6.91 22.43
N PRO A 346 -2.87 -6.14 21.46
CA PRO A 346 -2.34 -4.81 21.73
C PRO A 346 -3.42 -3.85 22.23
N GLY A 347 -3.14 -3.05 23.27
CA GLY A 347 -4.10 -2.14 23.89
C GLY A 347 -4.72 -1.15 22.90
N LYS A 348 -3.98 -0.76 21.85
CA LYS A 348 -4.49 0.13 20.79
C LYS A 348 -5.70 -0.41 20.02
N ILE A 349 -5.86 -1.74 19.92
CA ILE A 349 -7.01 -2.36 19.23
C ILE A 349 -8.10 -2.76 20.22
N LEU A 350 -7.90 -2.57 21.51
CA LEU A 350 -8.91 -2.79 22.55
C LEU A 350 -9.82 -1.57 22.73
N ASN A 351 -9.53 -0.46 22.06
CA ASN A 351 -10.46 0.67 21.94
C ASN A 351 -11.38 0.44 20.72
N TYR A 352 -12.68 0.29 20.95
CA TYR A 352 -13.68 0.17 19.89
C TYR A 352 -13.83 1.51 19.18
N GLY A 353 -14.01 2.56 19.98
CA GLY A 353 -14.17 3.94 19.55
C GLY A 353 -15.30 4.67 20.30
N PRO A 354 -15.55 5.94 19.96
CA PRO A 354 -16.63 6.75 20.50
C PRO A 354 -18.01 6.07 20.62
N VAL A 355 -18.69 6.26 21.76
CA VAL A 355 -19.93 5.55 22.16
C VAL A 355 -21.21 6.02 21.46
N ASP A 356 -21.33 7.32 21.17
CA ASP A 356 -22.54 7.93 20.61
C ASP A 356 -22.34 8.36 19.14
N ASP A 357 -21.34 9.21 18.91
CA ASP A 357 -20.94 9.74 17.61
C ASP A 357 -19.42 9.95 17.56
N ALA A 358 -18.87 10.31 16.39
CA ALA A 358 -17.42 10.52 16.19
C ALA A 358 -16.75 11.52 17.15
N ASN A 359 -17.54 12.42 17.74
CA ASN A 359 -17.07 13.46 18.63
C ASN A 359 -17.32 13.12 20.10
N SER A 360 -17.93 11.97 20.42
CA SER A 360 -18.15 11.57 21.80
C SER A 360 -16.81 11.52 22.53
N PRO A 361 -16.68 12.21 23.67
CA PRO A 361 -15.43 12.22 24.44
C PRO A 361 -15.15 10.86 25.09
N THR A 362 -16.12 9.95 25.06
CA THR A 362 -16.13 8.66 25.74
C THR A 362 -16.04 7.53 24.70
N CYS A 363 -15.14 6.58 24.93
CA CYS A 363 -14.86 5.44 24.07
C CYS A 363 -15.27 4.14 24.74
N PHE A 364 -15.66 3.15 23.95
CA PHE A 364 -16.03 1.80 24.40
C PHE A 364 -14.84 0.84 24.35
N GLY A 365 -14.69 -0.01 25.36
CA GLY A 365 -13.66 -1.05 25.41
C GLY A 365 -14.12 -2.38 24.81
N GLN A 366 -13.25 -3.03 24.03
CA GLN A 366 -13.57 -4.26 23.28
C GLN A 366 -13.43 -5.56 24.08
N ILE A 367 -13.04 -5.48 25.35
CA ILE A 367 -13.10 -6.61 26.29
C ILE A 367 -14.41 -6.48 27.07
N VAL A 368 -15.27 -7.49 26.96
CA VAL A 368 -16.62 -7.51 27.55
C VAL A 368 -16.84 -8.78 28.36
N ASP A 369 -17.73 -8.74 29.35
CA ASP A 369 -17.94 -9.89 30.23
C ASP A 369 -18.91 -10.92 29.64
N ASN A 370 -18.65 -12.19 29.93
CA ASN A 370 -19.39 -13.32 29.40
C ASN A 370 -20.49 -13.84 30.35
N LYS A 371 -20.89 -13.07 31.37
CA LYS A 371 -21.80 -13.56 32.42
C LYS A 371 -23.13 -14.05 31.84
N GLY A 372 -23.70 -13.31 30.91
CA GLY A 372 -24.95 -13.69 30.23
C GLY A 372 -24.82 -14.82 29.21
N LEU A 373 -23.59 -15.26 28.88
CA LEU A 373 -23.32 -16.36 27.92
C LEU A 373 -23.16 -17.72 28.62
N GLY A 374 -23.65 -17.84 29.86
CA GLY A 374 -23.44 -19.03 30.70
C GLY A 374 -21.96 -19.22 31.07
N GLY A 375 -21.17 -18.14 31.09
CA GLY A 375 -19.74 -18.18 31.41
C GLY A 375 -18.83 -18.64 30.26
N GLN A 376 -19.34 -18.71 29.02
CA GLN A 376 -18.52 -19.10 27.87
C GLN A 376 -17.64 -17.96 27.36
N THR A 377 -16.35 -18.23 27.25
CA THR A 377 -15.37 -17.30 26.69
C THR A 377 -15.36 -17.36 25.16
N ILE A 378 -15.36 -16.21 24.50
CA ILE A 378 -15.34 -16.09 23.04
C ILE A 378 -14.15 -15.24 22.62
N PHE A 379 -13.23 -15.85 21.87
CA PHE A 379 -12.15 -15.15 21.18
C PHE A 379 -12.64 -14.68 19.81
N GLY A 380 -13.24 -13.49 19.77
CA GLY A 380 -13.80 -12.86 18.57
C GLY A 380 -12.76 -12.21 17.65
N MET A 381 -13.23 -11.35 16.73
CA MET A 381 -12.41 -10.65 15.74
C MET A 381 -11.27 -9.84 16.37
N VAL A 382 -11.48 -9.24 17.53
CA VAL A 382 -10.44 -8.49 18.28
C VAL A 382 -9.20 -9.35 18.54
N TRP A 383 -9.41 -10.61 18.90
CA TRP A 383 -8.34 -11.57 19.11
C TRP A 383 -7.70 -11.99 17.78
N ILE A 384 -8.52 -12.36 16.80
CA ILE A 384 -8.04 -12.86 15.49
C ILE A 384 -7.29 -11.76 14.71
N ARG A 385 -7.58 -10.48 14.95
CA ARG A 385 -6.79 -9.37 14.38
C ARG A 385 -5.39 -9.25 14.97
N ALA A 386 -5.16 -9.80 16.15
CA ALA A 386 -3.85 -9.85 16.78
C ALA A 386 -3.06 -11.10 16.38
N GLU A 387 -3.72 -12.18 15.95
CA GLU A 387 -3.12 -13.52 15.83
C GLU A 387 -3.61 -14.30 14.59
N VAL A 388 -2.74 -15.10 13.94
CA VAL A 388 -3.13 -15.95 12.80
C VAL A 388 -3.65 -17.30 13.29
N PHE A 389 -4.78 -17.75 12.74
CA PHE A 389 -5.50 -18.99 13.09
C PHE A 389 -5.29 -20.09 12.05
N GLU A 390 -5.15 -21.36 12.44
CA GLU A 390 -5.20 -22.52 11.52
C GLU A 390 -5.88 -23.76 12.15
N GLU A 391 -6.50 -24.61 11.32
CA GLU A 391 -6.81 -26.01 11.63
C GLU A 391 -5.68 -26.92 11.10
N GLY A 392 -5.49 -28.15 11.59
CA GLY A 392 -4.67 -29.15 10.89
C GLY A 392 -4.54 -30.48 11.64
N PRO A 393 -4.15 -31.57 10.95
CA PRO A 393 -3.83 -32.83 11.61
C PRO A 393 -2.56 -32.66 12.45
N SER A 394 -2.52 -33.34 13.59
CA SER A 394 -1.38 -33.28 14.51
C SER A 394 -0.07 -33.70 13.83
N GLY A 395 1.00 -32.91 14.04
CA GLY A 395 2.38 -33.35 13.80
C GLY A 395 3.29 -32.39 13.06
N ARG A 396 4.22 -31.78 13.81
CA ARG A 396 5.63 -31.91 13.43
C ARG A 396 5.97 -33.39 13.58
N ASP A 397 6.69 -33.93 12.61
CA ASP A 397 7.18 -35.31 12.61
C ASP A 397 7.74 -35.67 14.01
N ASP A 398 7.17 -36.75 14.58
CA ASP A 398 7.71 -37.64 15.63
C ASP A 398 7.02 -37.78 17.00
N GLU A 399 5.98 -37.04 17.43
CA GLU A 399 5.47 -37.29 18.81
C GLU A 399 3.98 -37.13 19.19
N LEU A 400 3.03 -37.08 18.25
CA LEU A 400 1.60 -37.25 18.59
C LEU A 400 0.90 -38.12 17.53
N LYS A 401 0.51 -39.34 17.91
CA LYS A 401 -0.26 -40.26 17.07
C LYS A 401 -1.76 -39.99 17.25
N GLY A 402 -2.40 -39.30 16.31
CA GLY A 402 -3.87 -39.19 16.27
C GLY A 402 -4.42 -38.23 15.21
N ASN A 403 -5.53 -38.61 14.55
CA ASN A 403 -6.32 -37.79 13.62
C ASN A 403 -7.12 -36.67 14.32
N ASP A 404 -6.73 -36.23 15.51
CA ASP A 404 -7.51 -35.32 16.33
C ASP A 404 -7.37 -33.86 15.85
N PRO A 405 -8.48 -33.10 15.78
CA PRO A 405 -8.46 -31.70 15.37
C PRO A 405 -7.60 -30.88 16.33
N SER A 406 -6.70 -30.09 15.77
CA SER A 406 -5.82 -29.20 16.52
C SER A 406 -6.01 -27.76 16.03
N LEU A 407 -5.98 -26.81 16.97
CA LEU A 407 -6.02 -25.38 16.71
C LEU A 407 -4.61 -24.80 16.72
N VAL A 408 -4.35 -23.88 15.82
CA VAL A 408 -3.06 -23.23 15.68
C VAL A 408 -3.17 -21.76 15.96
N PHE A 409 -2.27 -21.27 16.81
CA PHE A 409 -2.07 -19.85 17.04
C PHE A 409 -0.67 -19.44 16.60
N VAL A 410 -0.57 -18.33 15.88
CA VAL A 410 0.72 -17.73 15.49
C VAL A 410 0.75 -16.24 15.77
N SER A 411 1.86 -15.78 16.38
CA SER A 411 2.01 -14.39 16.82
C SER A 411 1.94 -13.39 15.67
N GLY A 412 0.87 -12.61 15.61
CA GLY A 412 0.62 -11.59 14.58
C GLY A 412 1.25 -10.23 14.91
N ARG A 413 2.58 -10.07 14.86
CA ARG A 413 3.17 -8.72 15.05
C ARG A 413 2.99 -7.82 13.82
N HIS A 414 1.97 -6.96 13.83
CA HIS A 414 1.96 -5.62 13.22
C HIS A 414 1.33 -4.56 14.15
N VAL A 415 2.09 -4.15 15.17
CA VAL A 415 1.93 -2.85 15.82
C VAL A 415 3.30 -2.21 15.95
N THR A 416 3.65 -1.32 15.04
CA THR A 416 4.87 -0.52 15.15
C THR A 416 4.54 0.87 15.70
N SER A 417 4.94 1.12 16.95
CA SER A 417 5.27 2.45 17.46
C SER A 417 6.55 2.38 18.30
N LEU A 418 7.64 2.89 17.72
CA LEU A 418 8.84 3.58 18.26
C LEU A 418 9.75 2.88 19.32
N LEU A 419 11.03 2.57 18.98
CA LEU A 419 12.30 3.31 19.27
C LEU A 419 12.74 3.17 20.77
N GLU A 420 13.81 2.45 21.14
CA GLU A 420 15.22 2.90 21.16
C GLU A 420 16.29 1.76 21.19
N VAL A 421 17.37 2.05 20.47
CA VAL A 421 18.80 1.62 20.42
C VAL A 421 19.43 0.89 21.64
N TYR A 422 20.11 -0.26 21.42
CA TYR A 422 21.59 -0.40 21.54
C TYR A 422 22.14 -1.76 21.07
N ILE A 423 23.34 -1.68 20.50
CA ILE A 423 24.18 -2.75 19.92
C ILE A 423 24.73 -3.68 21.01
N ALA A 424 24.68 -5.00 20.78
CA ALA A 424 25.71 -5.92 21.30
C ALA A 424 25.81 -7.20 20.44
N ARG A 425 26.96 -7.36 19.77
CA ARG A 425 27.45 -8.62 19.21
C ARG A 425 27.76 -9.60 20.35
N ALA A 426 27.33 -10.85 20.24
CA ALA A 426 28.10 -12.01 20.68
C ALA A 426 27.57 -13.30 20.04
N ARG A 427 28.38 -13.92 19.18
CA ARG A 427 28.23 -15.33 18.76
C ARG A 427 28.80 -16.21 19.87
N PRO A 428 28.22 -17.38 20.19
CA PRO A 428 28.92 -18.42 20.92
C PRO A 428 29.72 -19.35 19.98
N PRO A 429 30.75 -20.04 20.51
CA PRO A 429 31.74 -20.77 19.73
C PRO A 429 31.34 -22.23 19.51
N VAL A 430 31.74 -22.81 18.37
CA VAL A 430 31.89 -24.25 18.24
C VAL A 430 33.35 -24.54 17.88
N LYS A 431 34.03 -25.24 18.79
CA LYS A 431 35.40 -25.74 18.65
C LYS A 431 35.36 -27.20 18.17
N HIS A 432 36.22 -27.44 17.18
CA HIS A 432 37.11 -28.60 16.96
C HIS A 432 36.57 -30.04 16.82
N LEU A 433 36.85 -30.61 15.65
CA LEU A 433 37.67 -31.81 15.36
C LEU A 433 37.84 -31.81 13.82
N GLY A 434 38.99 -31.99 13.14
CA GLY A 434 40.30 -32.54 13.48
C GLY A 434 40.67 -33.56 12.38
N HIS A 435 41.90 -33.46 11.82
CA HIS A 435 42.57 -34.27 10.75
C HIS A 435 42.44 -33.73 9.31
N SER A 436 43.46 -33.11 8.67
CA SER A 436 44.89 -33.44 8.40
C SER A 436 45.09 -34.39 7.22
N VAL A 437 45.61 -33.88 6.08
CA VAL A 437 46.81 -34.38 5.35
C VAL A 437 47.35 -33.28 4.41
N LYS A 438 48.68 -33.02 4.51
CA LYS A 438 49.56 -32.19 3.66
C LYS A 438 49.96 -32.98 2.39
N HIS A 439 50.21 -32.45 1.20
CA HIS A 439 51.34 -31.66 0.64
C HIS A 439 51.11 -31.77 -0.90
N SER A 440 51.44 -30.86 -1.82
CA SER A 440 52.74 -30.24 -2.13
C SER A 440 52.62 -29.31 -3.35
N SER A 441 53.30 -28.14 -3.29
CA SER A 441 54.15 -27.51 -4.34
C SER A 441 53.56 -27.13 -5.72
N ARG A 442 53.95 -26.06 -6.43
CA ARG A 442 54.72 -24.81 -6.26
C ARG A 442 54.74 -24.16 -7.67
N ALA A 443 54.57 -22.84 -7.75
CA ALA A 443 55.12 -21.86 -8.73
C ALA A 443 54.13 -20.69 -8.85
N LEU A 444 54.48 -19.41 -8.89
CA LEU A 444 55.76 -18.69 -8.85
C LEU A 444 55.44 -17.27 -8.32
N ALA A 445 56.30 -16.72 -7.48
CA ALA A 445 56.22 -15.36 -6.92
C ALA A 445 57.38 -14.51 -7.45
N HIS A 446 57.08 -13.26 -7.79
CA HIS A 446 57.93 -12.05 -7.83
C HIS A 446 56.91 -10.89 -7.87
N LEU A 447 56.82 -9.92 -6.94
CA LEU A 447 57.85 -9.06 -6.35
C LEU A 447 57.42 -8.55 -4.94
N GLN A 448 58.36 -8.52 -3.99
CA GLN A 448 58.39 -7.75 -2.72
C GLN A 448 58.94 -6.33 -3.01
N ALA A 449 58.37 -5.23 -2.50
CA ALA A 449 58.49 -4.61 -1.16
C ALA A 449 59.87 -3.99 -0.80
N PHE A 450 59.87 -2.73 -0.33
CA PHE A 450 60.78 -2.07 0.65
C PHE A 450 60.36 -0.57 0.78
N ILE A 451 60.29 0.17 1.90
CA ILE A 451 60.45 -0.04 3.36
C ILE A 451 59.94 1.26 4.09
N LEU A 452 59.09 1.19 5.13
CA LEU A 452 59.28 1.51 6.59
C LEU A 452 59.98 2.85 6.94
N THR A 453 59.59 3.67 7.94
CA THR A 453 59.46 3.45 9.41
C THR A 453 58.93 4.79 10.02
N ARG A 454 58.21 4.91 11.16
CA ARG A 454 58.53 4.57 12.55
C ARG A 454 57.32 4.79 13.48
N SER A 455 57.40 4.20 14.67
CA SER A 455 56.31 3.92 15.62
C SER A 455 56.67 4.25 17.08
N ARG A 456 55.63 4.43 17.93
CA ARG A 456 55.48 4.13 19.40
C ARG A 456 56.05 5.07 20.48
N CYS A 457 55.22 5.31 21.51
CA CYS A 457 55.36 5.03 22.96
C CYS A 457 54.12 5.60 23.70
N TRP A 458 53.68 5.23 24.91
CA TRP A 458 53.51 4.01 25.71
C TRP A 458 52.54 4.39 26.85
N ASP A 459 51.80 3.44 27.41
CA ASP A 459 50.98 3.60 28.63
C ASP A 459 51.83 4.01 29.85
N GLN A 460 51.26 4.81 30.76
CA GLN A 460 51.38 4.66 32.21
C GLN A 460 50.35 5.55 32.93
N GLY A 461 49.62 4.95 33.88
CA GLY A 461 48.60 5.63 34.68
C GLY A 461 49.17 6.31 35.92
N GLU A 462 48.34 7.13 36.57
CA GLU A 462 48.45 7.37 37.99
C GLU A 462 47.08 7.68 38.63
N VAL A 463 46.95 7.16 39.85
CA VAL A 463 45.80 7.12 40.74
C VAL A 463 45.80 8.36 41.65
N ARG A 464 44.61 8.92 41.97
CA ARG A 464 44.18 9.44 43.31
C ARG A 464 42.79 10.10 43.19
N SER A 465 41.72 9.48 43.73
CA SER A 465 41.04 9.83 45.00
C SER A 465 40.49 11.28 45.05
N ALA A 466 39.26 11.63 45.41
CA ALA A 466 38.33 11.03 46.37
C ALA A 466 36.94 11.73 46.36
N ARG A 467 35.91 11.01 46.88
CA ARG A 467 34.65 11.44 47.57
C ARG A 467 33.62 12.28 46.79
N ALA A 468 32.40 11.79 46.50
CA ALA A 468 31.25 11.44 47.36
C ALA A 468 30.36 12.65 47.78
N PHE A 469 29.14 12.70 47.18
CA PHE A 469 27.76 13.09 47.63
C PHE A 469 27.54 14.13 48.77
N PRO A 470 26.34 14.76 48.97
CA PRO A 470 25.00 14.52 48.36
C PRO A 470 24.10 15.77 48.03
N ARG A 471 23.04 15.51 47.25
CA ARG A 471 21.59 15.87 47.40
C ARG A 471 21.18 17.16 48.15
N ALA A 472 20.35 18.02 47.53
CA ALA A 472 19.24 18.72 48.18
C ALA A 472 18.21 19.30 47.18
N GLU A 473 16.95 19.30 47.61
CA GLU A 473 15.69 19.66 46.94
C GLU A 473 15.40 21.17 46.87
N ARG A 474 14.61 21.63 45.88
CA ARG A 474 13.31 22.35 46.01
C ARG A 474 12.96 23.17 44.75
N ALA A 475 11.68 23.06 44.35
CA ALA A 475 10.96 23.97 43.44
C ALA A 475 10.34 25.16 44.23
N PRO A 476 9.46 26.04 43.71
CA PRO A 476 9.00 26.30 42.33
C PRO A 476 8.85 27.81 41.95
N ASN A 477 8.30 28.05 40.75
CA ASN A 477 7.46 29.18 40.29
C ASN A 477 8.05 30.45 39.63
N SER A 478 7.42 30.73 38.46
CA SER A 478 6.97 32.02 37.91
C SER A 478 7.69 32.60 36.68
N SER A 479 6.94 32.62 35.57
CA SER A 479 7.01 33.59 34.46
C SER A 479 6.02 34.75 34.76
N PRO A 480 5.88 35.83 33.95
CA PRO A 480 6.61 36.25 32.73
C PRO A 480 7.02 37.76 32.74
N THR A 481 7.80 38.22 31.75
CA THR A 481 7.52 39.38 30.84
C THR A 481 8.76 40.01 30.19
N ASN A 482 8.62 40.24 28.87
CA ASN A 482 9.20 41.27 27.97
C ASN A 482 10.67 41.76 28.08
N GLY A 483 11.38 41.62 26.95
CA GLY A 483 11.78 42.80 26.16
C GLY A 483 13.27 43.23 26.14
N GLN A 484 13.97 42.84 25.08
CA GLN A 484 14.92 43.67 24.29
C GLN A 484 16.18 44.29 24.96
N LYS A 485 17.39 43.78 24.59
CA LYS A 485 18.41 44.45 23.73
C LYS A 485 19.88 44.02 24.01
N LEU A 486 20.54 43.68 22.89
CA LEU A 486 21.91 44.00 22.42
C LEU A 486 23.22 43.59 23.17
N MET A 487 24.07 42.92 22.37
CA MET A 487 25.53 43.02 22.16
C MET A 487 26.48 42.45 23.23
N GLU A 488 27.18 41.34 22.91
CA GLU A 488 28.58 41.23 22.41
C GLU A 488 29.53 40.86 23.59
N HIS A 489 30.56 40.01 23.55
CA HIS A 489 31.41 39.47 22.49
C HIS A 489 32.29 38.30 23.05
N HIS A 490 32.74 37.40 22.14
CA HIS A 490 33.96 36.53 22.18
C HIS A 490 34.02 35.23 23.04
N GLN A 491 34.56 34.06 22.61
CA GLN A 491 35.33 33.65 21.41
C GLN A 491 35.49 32.10 21.28
N CYS A 492 35.43 31.61 20.02
CA CYS A 492 36.21 30.56 19.27
C CYS A 492 36.46 29.13 19.83
N PHE A 493 36.56 28.02 19.04
CA PHE A 493 37.05 27.72 17.67
C PHE A 493 36.19 26.61 16.99
N GLU A 494 35.67 26.77 15.76
CA GLU A 494 36.16 26.32 14.42
C GLU A 494 36.22 24.80 14.13
N VAL A 495 35.56 24.35 13.04
CA VAL A 495 36.17 24.01 11.72
C VAL A 495 35.05 24.03 10.65
N ILE A 496 35.16 24.89 9.64
CA ILE A 496 34.37 24.87 8.39
C ILE A 496 35.38 24.85 7.23
N PHE A 497 35.19 23.94 6.28
CA PHE A 497 35.79 24.04 4.94
C PHE A 497 34.83 24.84 4.07
N ASP A 498 35.26 26.02 3.63
CA ASP A 498 34.56 26.88 2.67
C ASP A 498 35.35 26.91 1.36
N PHE A 499 34.65 26.79 0.24
CA PHE A 499 35.20 26.64 -1.11
C PHE A 499 34.75 27.80 -2.01
N ASP A 500 34.86 29.03 -1.50
CA ASP A 500 34.64 30.26 -2.27
C ASP A 500 35.97 31.05 -2.35
N ASN A 501 36.66 30.94 -3.50
CA ASN A 501 37.51 31.96 -4.14
C ASN A 501 38.52 31.33 -5.12
N ILE A 502 38.09 31.10 -6.37
CA ILE A 502 38.98 31.14 -7.53
C ILE A 502 38.27 32.01 -8.58
N PHE A 503 38.93 33.12 -8.97
CA PHE A 503 38.46 34.26 -9.78
C PHE A 503 37.66 35.28 -8.94
N ASP A 504 38.19 36.45 -8.54
CA ASP A 504 38.73 37.52 -9.38
C ASP A 504 39.78 38.39 -8.64
N ASP A 505 40.90 38.71 -9.31
CA ASP A 505 41.29 40.10 -9.56
C ASP A 505 42.62 40.20 -10.33
N CYS A 506 42.52 40.66 -11.59
CA CYS A 506 43.64 41.22 -12.36
C CYS A 506 43.14 42.47 -13.10
N ASN A 507 43.28 43.64 -12.47
CA ASN A 507 43.90 44.86 -13.02
C ASN A 507 43.45 46.11 -12.24
N THR A 508 44.29 46.65 -11.33
CA THR A 508 45.19 47.83 -11.52
C THR A 508 44.80 49.00 -10.59
N PRO A 509 45.64 50.02 -10.32
CA PRO A 509 47.10 50.14 -10.42
C PRO A 509 47.79 50.66 -9.13
N TRP A 510 49.11 50.55 -9.16
CA TRP A 510 50.08 50.90 -8.12
C TRP A 510 50.28 52.41 -7.85
N ARG A 511 50.36 52.76 -6.56
CA ARG A 511 51.32 53.72 -5.95
C ARG A 511 51.73 53.09 -4.62
N GLY A 512 52.96 52.62 -4.40
CA GLY A 512 54.19 53.40 -4.33
C GLY A 512 54.38 53.89 -2.89
N LEU A 513 55.33 53.32 -2.13
CA LEU A 513 56.06 53.95 -1.01
C LEU A 513 57.09 52.97 -0.38
N SER A 514 58.35 53.19 -0.78
CA SER A 514 59.61 53.26 -0.01
C SER A 514 59.81 52.69 1.42
N HIS A 515 61.01 52.09 1.58
CA HIS A 515 61.95 52.07 2.73
C HIS A 515 61.50 51.30 4.01
N HIS A 516 62.29 50.47 4.70
CA HIS A 516 63.74 50.45 4.95
C HIS A 516 64.24 49.08 5.49
N SER A 517 65.44 48.70 5.03
CA SER A 517 66.61 48.29 5.84
C SER A 517 66.61 46.97 6.64
N LEU A 518 67.43 46.02 6.17
CA LEU A 518 68.31 45.22 7.03
C LEU A 518 69.70 45.06 6.39
N SER A 519 70.72 45.32 7.20
CA SER A 519 72.16 45.33 6.92
C SER A 519 72.84 44.01 7.29
N GLY A 520 73.85 43.58 6.52
CA GLY A 520 74.83 42.57 6.96
C GLY A 520 75.56 41.83 5.82
N ARG A 521 76.76 42.31 5.47
CA ARG A 521 77.77 41.76 4.50
C ARG A 521 78.47 40.48 5.05
N PRO A 522 79.44 39.77 4.38
CA PRO A 522 80.23 40.15 3.19
C PRO A 522 80.64 39.05 2.16
N PHE A 523 81.04 39.55 0.98
CA PHE A 523 82.16 39.13 0.10
C PHE A 523 82.21 37.73 -0.54
N ALA A 524 81.96 37.70 -1.85
CA ALA A 524 82.93 37.20 -2.83
C ALA A 524 82.79 37.99 -4.16
N ARG A 525 83.91 38.53 -4.67
CA ARG A 525 84.17 39.02 -6.04
C ARG A 525 85.50 38.35 -6.48
N PRO A 526 85.90 38.38 -7.76
CA PRO A 526 85.13 38.39 -9.01
C PRO A 526 85.64 37.29 -9.98
N LEU A 527 84.83 36.92 -10.98
CA LEU A 527 85.31 36.23 -12.18
C LEU A 527 84.97 37.11 -13.39
N GLU A 528 85.96 37.88 -13.82
CA GLU A 528 86.12 38.52 -15.14
C GLU A 528 86.78 37.46 -16.05
N LEU A 529 86.45 37.17 -17.32
CA LEU A 529 85.99 37.87 -18.54
C LEU A 529 85.52 36.76 -19.54
N PRO A 530 84.95 37.00 -20.76
CA PRO A 530 85.04 38.21 -21.58
C PRO A 530 83.74 38.68 -22.26
N ASP A 531 83.82 39.93 -22.74
CA ASP A 531 82.91 40.54 -23.70
C ASP A 531 82.59 39.63 -24.90
N LYS A 532 81.28 39.60 -25.21
CA LYS A 532 80.62 39.37 -26.52
C LYS A 532 79.54 38.30 -26.45
N TYR A 533 78.37 38.69 -25.96
CA TYR A 533 77.11 38.32 -26.60
C TYR A 533 76.11 39.45 -26.32
N THR A 534 76.03 40.39 -27.25
CA THR A 534 74.89 41.30 -27.37
C THR A 534 73.65 40.46 -27.66
N ALA A 535 72.93 40.05 -26.63
CA ALA A 535 71.55 39.63 -26.79
C ALA A 535 70.71 40.92 -26.94
N HIS A 536 70.49 41.31 -28.19
CA HIS A 536 69.46 42.29 -28.54
C HIS A 536 68.15 41.84 -27.89
N ARG A 537 67.72 42.57 -26.87
CA ARG A 537 66.37 42.47 -26.34
C ARG A 537 65.51 43.30 -27.30
N ASP A 538 65.07 42.67 -28.37
CA ASP A 538 64.16 43.32 -29.30
C ASP A 538 62.84 43.63 -28.56
N ASP A 539 62.54 44.91 -28.41
CA ASP A 539 61.26 45.43 -27.91
C ASP A 539 60.19 45.21 -28.99
N HIS A 540 59.86 43.94 -29.24
CA HIS A 540 58.75 43.59 -30.10
C HIS A 540 57.44 43.81 -29.34
N SER A 541 56.56 44.64 -29.91
CA SER A 541 55.15 44.73 -29.52
C SER A 541 54.55 43.32 -29.44
N PHE A 542 53.68 43.06 -28.46
CA PHE A 542 52.93 41.80 -28.33
C PHE A 542 52.35 41.32 -29.67
N SER A 543 51.89 42.26 -30.51
CA SER A 543 51.39 42.00 -31.87
C SER A 543 52.44 41.43 -32.84
N GLN A 544 53.70 41.88 -32.76
CA GLN A 544 54.80 41.35 -33.57
C GLN A 544 55.22 39.96 -33.08
N ASN A 545 55.28 39.75 -31.77
CA ASN A 545 55.59 38.44 -31.20
C ASN A 545 54.51 37.39 -31.53
N ALA A 546 53.23 37.77 -31.47
CA ALA A 546 52.12 36.90 -31.86
C ALA A 546 52.15 36.55 -33.36
N ARG A 547 52.44 37.52 -34.25
CA ARG A 547 52.61 37.26 -35.69
C ARG A 547 53.79 36.35 -35.98
N ASN A 548 54.93 36.56 -35.32
CA ASN A 548 56.12 35.74 -35.52
C ASN A 548 55.87 34.30 -35.01
N LEU A 549 55.21 34.14 -33.87
CA LEU A 549 54.82 32.85 -33.32
C LEU A 549 53.82 32.10 -34.21
N TYR A 550 52.82 32.80 -34.75
CA TYR A 550 51.86 32.21 -35.70
C TYR A 550 52.54 31.79 -37.01
N SER A 551 53.48 32.60 -37.52
CA SER A 551 54.22 32.27 -38.75
C SER A 551 55.10 31.03 -38.61
N LYS A 552 55.67 30.79 -37.41
CA LYS A 552 56.53 29.63 -37.13
C LYS A 552 55.74 28.37 -36.79
N HIS A 553 54.60 28.52 -36.12
CA HIS A 553 53.78 27.39 -35.67
C HIS A 553 52.28 27.63 -35.89
N PRO A 554 51.81 27.70 -37.15
CA PRO A 554 50.45 28.11 -37.47
C PRO A 554 49.39 27.14 -36.92
N ILE A 555 49.66 25.83 -37.01
CA ILE A 555 48.72 24.79 -36.55
C ILE A 555 48.58 24.81 -35.04
N SER A 556 49.69 24.80 -34.29
CA SER A 556 49.62 24.73 -32.82
C SER A 556 49.04 26.00 -32.21
N VAL A 557 49.33 27.18 -32.78
CA VAL A 557 48.75 28.44 -32.33
C VAL A 557 47.25 28.49 -32.65
N SER A 558 46.81 28.05 -33.84
CA SER A 558 45.38 27.94 -34.17
C SER A 558 44.64 26.98 -33.24
N VAL A 559 45.21 25.81 -32.93
CA VAL A 559 44.62 24.85 -31.99
C VAL A 559 44.55 25.44 -30.58
N ALA A 560 45.60 26.15 -30.12
CA ALA A 560 45.61 26.79 -28.81
C ALA A 560 44.55 27.89 -28.69
N VAL A 561 44.39 28.73 -29.72
CA VAL A 561 43.34 29.77 -29.77
C VAL A 561 41.95 29.16 -29.76
N LEU A 562 41.74 28.08 -30.52
CA LEU A 562 40.46 27.39 -30.58
C LEU A 562 40.13 26.71 -29.25
N ALA A 563 41.12 26.10 -28.58
CA ALA A 563 40.96 25.55 -27.23
C ALA A 563 40.62 26.62 -26.19
N MET A 564 41.25 27.80 -26.25
CA MET A 564 40.91 28.93 -25.38
C MET A 564 39.50 29.46 -25.65
N ALA A 565 39.11 29.59 -26.92
CA ALA A 565 37.76 30.03 -27.30
C ALA A 565 36.68 29.01 -26.85
N CYS A 566 36.93 27.71 -26.99
CA CYS A 566 36.07 26.67 -26.47
C CYS A 566 36.00 26.68 -24.93
N GLY A 567 37.11 26.95 -24.24
CA GLY A 567 37.15 27.09 -22.78
C GLY A 567 36.32 28.26 -22.29
N VAL A 568 36.50 29.45 -22.87
CA VAL A 568 35.71 30.65 -22.55
C VAL A 568 34.24 30.45 -22.90
N GLY A 569 33.95 29.90 -24.08
CA GLY A 569 32.59 29.56 -24.48
C GLY A 569 31.93 28.55 -23.54
N GLY A 570 32.68 27.56 -23.07
CA GLY A 570 32.23 26.58 -22.07
C GLY A 570 31.91 27.22 -20.72
N ILE A 571 32.72 28.16 -20.24
CA ILE A 571 32.46 28.89 -18.99
C ILE A 571 31.22 29.78 -19.13
N VAL A 572 31.09 30.53 -20.22
CA VAL A 572 29.92 31.37 -20.50
C VAL A 572 28.66 30.50 -20.60
N TYR A 573 28.73 29.37 -21.29
CA TYR A 573 27.63 28.44 -21.42
C TYR A 573 27.27 27.76 -20.10
N ALA A 574 28.26 27.38 -19.27
CA ALA A 574 28.03 26.85 -17.93
C ALA A 574 27.37 27.88 -17.01
N ASN A 575 27.79 29.14 -17.06
CA ASN A 575 27.14 30.23 -16.32
C ASN A 575 25.72 30.50 -16.83
N TYR A 576 25.51 30.47 -18.16
CA TYR A 576 24.17 30.57 -18.75
C TYR A 576 23.28 29.43 -18.24
N LEU A 577 23.74 28.17 -18.28
CA LEU A 577 23.01 27.02 -17.76
C LEU A 577 22.73 27.14 -16.26
N TYR A 578 23.70 27.60 -15.47
CA TYR A 578 23.55 27.81 -14.04
C TYR A 578 22.47 28.88 -13.73
N GLN A 579 22.49 30.00 -14.46
CA GLN A 579 21.50 31.07 -14.30
C GLN A 579 20.10 30.66 -14.75
N THR A 580 19.98 30.03 -15.92
CA THR A 580 18.68 29.69 -16.53
C THR A 580 18.04 28.42 -15.98
N TYR A 581 18.82 27.40 -15.59
CA TYR A 581 18.22 26.14 -15.12
C TYR A 581 18.22 26.01 -13.60
N ILE A 582 19.28 26.46 -12.93
CA ILE A 582 19.39 26.32 -11.47
C ILE A 582 18.73 27.51 -10.78
N LEU A 583 19.12 28.75 -11.07
CA LEU A 583 18.59 29.92 -10.36
C LEU A 583 17.13 30.23 -10.71
N GLU A 584 16.76 30.14 -11.99
CA GLU A 584 15.38 30.38 -12.43
C GLU A 584 14.37 29.40 -11.78
N SER A 585 14.74 28.17 -11.46
CA SER A 585 13.83 27.22 -10.81
C SER A 585 13.48 27.59 -9.35
N PHE A 586 14.27 28.43 -8.69
CA PHE A 586 14.08 28.79 -7.27
C PHE A 586 13.67 30.25 -7.02
N HIS A 587 13.41 31.07 -8.05
CA HIS A 587 13.00 32.47 -7.85
C HIS A 587 11.70 32.63 -7.04
N LYS A 588 10.89 31.57 -6.97
CA LYS A 588 9.65 31.51 -6.17
C LYS A 588 9.88 31.30 -4.68
N TYR A 589 11.10 30.93 -4.28
CA TYR A 589 11.48 30.71 -2.89
C TYR A 589 12.34 31.87 -2.40
N PRO A 590 12.15 32.33 -1.15
CA PRO A 590 13.13 33.21 -0.51
C PRO A 590 14.52 32.57 -0.52
N GLU A 591 15.57 33.37 -0.70
CA GLU A 591 16.95 32.86 -0.83
C GLU A 591 17.37 31.91 0.31
N PRO A 592 17.00 32.13 1.59
CA PRO A 592 17.30 31.17 2.66
C PRO A 592 16.69 29.77 2.43
N VAL A 593 15.49 29.69 1.85
CA VAL A 593 14.81 28.43 1.52
C VAL A 593 15.42 27.82 0.25
N ALA A 594 15.62 28.64 -0.78
CA ALA A 594 16.23 28.24 -2.05
C ALA A 594 17.61 27.60 -1.85
N GLN A 595 18.45 28.19 -0.98
CA GLN A 595 19.78 27.65 -0.68
C GLN A 595 19.72 26.23 -0.10
N LYS A 596 18.75 25.95 0.79
CA LYS A 596 18.55 24.60 1.35
C LYS A 596 18.01 23.64 0.30
N LEU A 597 17.06 24.07 -0.53
CA LEU A 597 16.49 23.24 -1.59
C LEU A 597 17.50 22.87 -2.67
N ARG A 598 18.39 23.80 -3.08
CA ARG A 598 19.49 23.50 -4.02
C ARG A 598 20.37 22.35 -3.49
N ARG A 599 20.72 22.38 -2.20
CA ARG A 599 21.48 21.29 -1.55
C ARG A 599 20.67 19.99 -1.48
N ALA A 600 19.39 20.06 -1.14
CA ALA A 600 18.52 18.88 -1.09
C ALA A 600 18.42 18.19 -2.46
N LEU A 601 18.24 18.97 -3.53
CA LEU A 601 18.14 18.47 -4.89
C LEU A 601 19.47 17.98 -5.45
N TYR A 602 20.59 18.61 -5.07
CA TYR A 602 21.93 18.06 -5.36
C TYR A 602 22.07 16.63 -4.82
N PHE A 603 21.71 16.41 -3.55
CA PHE A 603 21.75 15.09 -2.94
C PHE A 603 20.62 14.13 -3.37
N THR A 604 19.68 14.61 -4.18
CA THR A 604 18.60 13.80 -4.77
C THR A 604 18.96 13.36 -6.18
N ASN A 605 19.46 14.28 -7.02
CA ASN A 605 19.57 14.09 -8.46
C ASN A 605 21.02 13.90 -8.95
N ILE A 606 22.02 14.41 -8.23
CA ILE A 606 23.42 14.41 -8.67
C ILE A 606 24.24 13.39 -7.87
N ASP A 607 24.25 13.52 -6.55
CA ASP A 607 24.96 12.61 -5.65
C ASP A 607 23.97 12.02 -4.64
N LEU A 608 23.36 10.90 -4.99
CA LEU A 608 22.25 10.32 -4.23
C LEU A 608 22.66 9.94 -2.80
N GLN A 609 22.41 10.86 -1.86
CA GLN A 609 22.65 10.69 -0.42
C GLN A 609 21.35 10.95 0.35
N PRO A 610 20.52 9.93 0.56
CA PRO A 610 19.15 10.13 1.04
C PRO A 610 19.06 10.79 2.42
N LYS A 611 20.02 10.51 3.30
CA LYS A 611 20.07 11.12 4.65
C LYS A 611 20.35 12.62 4.59
N GLU A 612 21.31 13.04 3.77
CA GLU A 612 21.62 14.46 3.60
C GLU A 612 20.51 15.18 2.83
N ALA A 613 19.94 14.57 1.79
CA ALA A 613 18.80 15.12 1.07
C ALA A 613 17.61 15.40 2.01
N ILE A 614 17.20 14.41 2.83
CA ILE A 614 16.11 14.58 3.81
C ILE A 614 16.42 15.68 4.83
N LYS A 615 17.67 15.75 5.32
CA LYS A 615 18.11 16.80 6.24
C LYS A 615 17.93 18.18 5.63
N TYR A 616 18.34 18.39 4.38
CA TYR A 616 18.19 19.68 3.71
C TYR A 616 16.74 20.00 3.34
N TYR A 617 15.91 19.00 2.96
CA TYR A 617 14.47 19.22 2.79
C TYR A 617 13.78 19.64 4.08
N ARG A 618 14.13 19.04 5.23
CA ARG A 618 13.60 19.45 6.54
C ARG A 618 14.00 20.87 6.88
N GLN A 619 15.28 21.21 6.73
CA GLN A 619 15.75 22.58 6.95
C GLN A 619 15.05 23.59 6.04
N ALA A 620 14.80 23.25 4.78
CA ALA A 620 14.06 24.11 3.86
C ALA A 620 12.62 24.36 4.35
N LEU A 621 11.92 23.32 4.81
CA LEU A 621 10.56 23.44 5.35
C LEU A 621 10.51 24.18 6.70
N GLU A 622 11.50 24.00 7.56
CA GLU A 622 11.64 24.74 8.82
C GLU A 622 11.83 26.23 8.57
N VAL A 623 12.78 26.59 7.70
CA VAL A 623 13.03 28.00 7.32
C VAL A 623 11.83 28.60 6.60
N ALA A 624 11.14 27.82 5.74
CA ALA A 624 9.91 28.28 5.11
C ALA A 624 8.82 28.59 6.14
N ASN A 625 8.70 27.78 7.19
CA ASN A 625 7.76 28.02 8.28
C ASN A 625 8.14 29.25 9.14
N GLU A 626 9.44 29.45 9.41
CA GLU A 626 9.94 30.66 10.09
C GLU A 626 9.67 31.94 9.29
N LEU A 627 9.71 31.85 7.96
CA LEU A 627 9.37 32.94 7.05
C LEU A 627 7.86 33.03 6.76
N GLU A 628 7.03 32.30 7.50
CA GLU A 628 5.57 32.26 7.38
C GLU A 628 5.07 31.99 5.95
N MET A 629 5.83 31.20 5.18
CA MET A 629 5.38 30.74 3.87
C MET A 629 4.11 29.90 4.02
N ASP A 630 3.14 30.14 3.15
CA ASP A 630 1.86 29.42 3.17
C ASP A 630 2.08 27.91 3.02
N PRO A 631 1.70 27.08 4.01
CA PRO A 631 1.90 25.63 3.98
C PRO A 631 1.16 24.91 2.84
N PHE A 632 0.16 25.59 2.25
CA PHE A 632 -0.69 25.10 1.16
C PHE A 632 -0.39 25.79 -0.18
N SER A 633 0.71 26.54 -0.26
CA SER A 633 1.22 27.07 -1.53
C SER A 633 1.75 25.96 -2.43
N ASP A 634 1.80 26.22 -3.73
CA ASP A 634 2.33 25.29 -4.73
C ASP A 634 3.80 24.94 -4.45
N GLU A 635 4.56 25.91 -3.94
CA GLU A 635 5.95 25.78 -3.53
C GLU A 635 6.11 24.76 -2.39
N ILE A 636 5.39 24.96 -1.28
CA ILE A 636 5.55 24.11 -0.10
C ILE A 636 4.98 22.70 -0.32
N ILE A 637 3.83 22.59 -1.00
CA ILE A 637 3.28 21.28 -1.39
C ILE A 637 4.26 20.57 -2.32
N GLY A 638 4.85 21.28 -3.28
CA GLY A 638 5.84 20.76 -4.22
C GLY A 638 7.06 20.17 -3.51
N VAL A 639 7.60 20.85 -2.49
CA VAL A 639 8.72 20.32 -1.67
C VAL A 639 8.34 19.00 -0.98
N LYS A 640 7.12 18.90 -0.43
CA LYS A 640 6.65 17.67 0.23
C LYS A 640 6.45 16.52 -0.76
N ILE A 641 5.95 16.80 -1.96
CA ILE A 641 5.86 15.81 -3.05
C ILE A 641 7.26 15.35 -3.47
N GLN A 642 8.23 16.26 -3.58
CA GLN A 642 9.61 15.92 -3.92
C GLN A 642 10.27 15.02 -2.87
N VAL A 643 9.95 15.22 -1.58
CA VAL A 643 10.39 14.32 -0.51
C VAL A 643 9.80 12.92 -0.70
N ALA A 644 8.53 12.81 -1.08
CA ALA A 644 7.92 11.51 -1.39
C ALA A 644 8.57 10.85 -2.62
N ALA A 645 8.87 11.62 -3.68
CA ALA A 645 9.57 11.14 -4.87
C ALA A 645 10.99 10.64 -4.54
N LEU A 646 11.72 11.33 -3.65
CA LEU A 646 12.98 10.83 -3.12
C LEU A 646 12.78 9.47 -2.42
N MET A 647 11.78 9.34 -1.55
CA MET A 647 11.49 8.06 -0.86
C MET A 647 11.15 6.94 -1.85
N GLU A 648 10.44 7.26 -2.93
CA GLU A 648 10.14 6.35 -4.03
C GLU A 648 11.41 5.88 -4.75
N SER A 649 12.29 6.80 -5.13
CA SER A 649 13.55 6.49 -5.84
C SER A 649 14.48 5.55 -5.06
N ILE A 650 14.40 5.58 -3.73
CA ILE A 650 15.17 4.69 -2.83
C ILE A 650 14.38 3.45 -2.39
N GLN A 651 13.25 3.18 -3.06
CA GLN A 651 12.35 2.04 -2.82
C GLN A 651 11.76 2.00 -1.40
N GLN A 652 11.67 3.15 -0.73
CA GLN A 652 10.98 3.31 0.56
C GLN A 652 9.50 3.64 0.33
N TRP A 653 8.80 2.78 -0.41
CA TRP A 653 7.40 2.94 -0.84
C TRP A 653 6.45 3.31 0.32
N ARG A 654 6.59 2.65 1.47
CA ARG A 654 5.76 2.94 2.67
C ARG A 654 5.94 4.37 3.19
N ARG A 655 7.16 4.90 3.13
CA ARG A 655 7.43 6.28 3.58
C ARG A 655 6.97 7.30 2.56
N ALA A 656 7.07 6.99 1.26
CA ALA A 656 6.49 7.82 0.21
C ALA A 656 4.97 7.94 0.41
N ILE A 657 4.28 6.82 0.65
CA ILE A 657 2.85 6.77 0.97
C ILE A 657 2.55 7.60 2.23
N GLU A 658 3.30 7.40 3.32
CA GLU A 658 3.07 8.14 4.58
C GLU A 658 3.17 9.66 4.39
N VAL A 659 4.17 10.13 3.64
CA VAL A 659 4.33 11.56 3.33
C VAL A 659 3.13 12.05 2.52
N LEU A 660 2.75 11.35 1.44
CA LEU A 660 1.67 11.79 0.55
C LEU A 660 0.29 11.71 1.21
N GLU A 661 0.00 10.69 2.02
CA GLU A 661 -1.25 10.60 2.79
C GLU A 661 -1.38 11.75 3.77
N ARG A 662 -0.29 12.14 4.43
CA ARG A 662 -0.30 13.29 5.34
C ARG A 662 -0.56 14.60 4.59
N VAL A 663 0.12 14.82 3.46
CA VAL A 663 -0.12 16.02 2.63
C VAL A 663 -1.57 16.06 2.12
N ARG A 664 -2.08 14.92 1.64
CA ARG A 664 -3.47 14.79 1.19
C ARG A 664 -4.45 15.12 2.31
N SER A 665 -4.26 14.53 3.49
CA SER A 665 -5.13 14.77 4.65
C SER A 665 -5.13 16.25 5.07
N ASP A 666 -3.95 16.87 5.14
CA ASP A 666 -3.82 18.29 5.49
C ASP A 666 -4.53 19.17 4.45
N ASN A 667 -4.34 18.89 3.16
CA ASN A 667 -4.99 19.63 2.07
C ASN A 667 -6.51 19.51 2.12
N LEU A 668 -7.04 18.31 2.37
CA LEU A 668 -8.49 18.08 2.47
C LEU A 668 -9.10 18.85 3.64
N ALA A 669 -8.47 18.79 4.81
CA ALA A 669 -8.90 19.57 5.97
C ALA A 669 -8.89 21.07 5.69
N TRP A 670 -7.86 21.57 4.98
CA TRP A 670 -7.80 22.98 4.60
C TRP A 670 -8.88 23.37 3.58
N ILE A 671 -9.16 22.52 2.58
CA ILE A 671 -10.21 22.76 1.59
C ILE A 671 -11.58 22.80 2.27
N GLU A 672 -11.86 21.88 3.18
CA GLU A 672 -13.11 21.83 3.92
C GLU A 672 -13.31 23.07 4.80
N GLN A 673 -12.28 23.44 5.56
CA GLN A 673 -12.37 24.54 6.52
C GLN A 673 -12.34 25.92 5.86
N PHE A 674 -11.49 26.10 4.84
CA PHE A 674 -11.16 27.42 4.30
C PHE A 674 -11.47 27.58 2.81
N GLY A 675 -11.69 26.48 2.08
CA GLY A 675 -11.93 26.51 0.63
C GLY A 675 -13.29 27.07 0.25
N VAL A 676 -14.28 27.03 1.16
CA VAL A 676 -15.62 27.62 0.95
C VAL A 676 -15.64 29.15 1.02
N LEU A 677 -14.56 29.77 1.53
CA LEU A 677 -14.48 31.22 1.67
C LEU A 677 -14.23 31.88 0.31
N GLU A 678 -14.99 32.92 -0.02
CA GLU A 678 -14.89 33.66 -1.29
C GLU A 678 -13.46 34.10 -1.61
N ARG A 679 -12.73 34.63 -0.62
CA ARG A 679 -11.32 35.06 -0.77
C ARG A 679 -10.34 33.94 -1.14
N ASN A 680 -10.72 32.69 -0.91
CA ASN A 680 -9.85 31.52 -1.07
C ASN A 680 -10.19 30.70 -2.32
N LYS A 681 -11.17 31.07 -3.14
CA LYS A 681 -11.59 30.28 -4.30
C LYS A 681 -10.44 29.89 -5.23
N LYS A 682 -9.55 30.84 -5.55
CA LYS A 682 -8.35 30.56 -6.36
C LYS A 682 -7.38 29.59 -5.69
N ARG A 683 -7.15 29.74 -4.38
CA ARG A 683 -6.30 28.82 -3.62
C ARG A 683 -6.93 27.43 -3.50
N ARG A 684 -8.25 27.35 -3.29
CA ARG A 684 -9.02 26.09 -3.29
C ARG A 684 -8.77 25.31 -4.58
N THR A 685 -8.87 25.98 -5.73
CA THR A 685 -8.59 25.37 -7.04
C THR A 685 -7.21 24.71 -7.09
N ASN A 686 -6.16 25.45 -6.71
CA ASN A 686 -4.79 24.92 -6.75
C ASN A 686 -4.59 23.75 -5.78
N VAL A 687 -5.02 23.91 -4.52
CA VAL A 687 -4.87 22.87 -3.49
C VAL A 687 -5.65 21.62 -3.86
N LEU A 688 -6.86 21.76 -4.42
CA LEU A 688 -7.67 20.63 -4.88
C LEU A 688 -7.00 19.90 -6.04
N ALA A 689 -6.47 20.62 -7.04
CA ALA A 689 -5.76 20.02 -8.17
C ALA A 689 -4.52 19.22 -7.71
N LYS A 690 -3.72 19.78 -6.78
CA LYS A 690 -2.58 19.05 -6.19
C LYS A 690 -3.03 17.83 -5.41
N THR A 691 -4.15 17.91 -4.70
CA THR A 691 -4.70 16.79 -3.91
C THR A 691 -5.20 15.66 -4.80
N VAL A 692 -5.78 15.97 -5.95
CA VAL A 692 -6.11 14.99 -7.00
C VAL A 692 -4.84 14.31 -7.50
N GLY A 693 -3.81 15.07 -7.90
CA GLY A 693 -2.54 14.49 -8.35
C GLY A 693 -1.87 13.59 -7.30
N ILE A 694 -1.88 14.02 -6.03
CA ILE A 694 -1.40 13.19 -4.91
C ILE A 694 -2.22 11.90 -4.79
N SER A 695 -3.53 11.96 -4.97
CA SER A 695 -4.40 10.78 -4.88
C SER A 695 -4.16 9.80 -6.03
N VAL A 696 -3.92 10.30 -7.25
CA VAL A 696 -3.49 9.45 -8.38
C VAL A 696 -2.15 8.77 -8.06
N LYS A 697 -1.17 9.53 -7.55
CA LYS A 697 0.14 8.97 -7.18
C LYS A 697 0.05 7.96 -6.04
N LEU A 698 -0.82 8.19 -5.06
CA LEU A 698 -1.11 7.21 -4.01
C LEU A 698 -1.72 5.93 -4.60
N GLY A 699 -2.61 6.06 -5.59
CA GLY A 699 -3.13 4.94 -6.38
C GLY A 699 -2.02 4.04 -6.91
N GLU A 700 -1.07 4.63 -7.64
CA GLU A 700 0.11 3.92 -8.16
C GLU A 700 0.95 3.26 -7.05
N LEU A 701 1.26 4.01 -5.99
CA LEU A 701 2.12 3.54 -4.90
C LEU A 701 1.49 2.39 -4.11
N TYR A 702 0.18 2.39 -3.91
CA TYR A 702 -0.55 1.28 -3.31
C TYR A 702 -0.59 0.06 -4.23
N GLY A 703 -0.66 0.28 -5.55
CA GLY A 703 -0.59 -0.77 -6.57
C GLY A 703 0.78 -1.44 -6.72
N GLN A 704 1.86 -0.78 -6.29
CA GLN A 704 3.23 -1.32 -6.38
C GLN A 704 3.33 -2.75 -5.79
N PRO A 705 4.04 -3.69 -6.42
CA PRO A 705 4.17 -5.08 -5.94
C PRO A 705 4.69 -5.21 -4.50
N ALA A 706 5.46 -4.23 -4.01
CA ALA A 706 5.99 -4.19 -2.65
C ALA A 706 4.95 -3.81 -1.58
N ILE A 707 3.85 -3.14 -1.98
CA ILE A 707 2.75 -2.72 -1.11
C ILE A 707 1.53 -3.61 -1.35
N TRP A 708 1.14 -3.77 -2.61
CA TRP A 708 0.07 -4.64 -3.09
C TRP A 708 -1.26 -4.44 -2.36
N ASP A 709 -1.68 -3.19 -2.23
CA ASP A 709 -2.95 -2.80 -1.62
C ASP A 709 -3.90 -2.26 -2.70
N ARG A 710 -4.42 -3.18 -3.53
CA ARG A 710 -5.25 -2.86 -4.70
C ARG A 710 -6.58 -2.19 -4.35
N ASP A 711 -7.04 -2.31 -3.12
CA ASP A 711 -8.29 -1.68 -2.68
C ASP A 711 -8.04 -0.24 -2.27
N MET A 712 -6.97 0.04 -1.50
CA MET A 712 -6.54 1.41 -1.24
C MET A 712 -6.15 2.13 -2.53
N ALA A 713 -5.47 1.44 -3.45
CA ALA A 713 -5.13 2.00 -4.76
C ALA A 713 -6.39 2.48 -5.50
N GLN A 714 -7.39 1.60 -5.61
CA GLN A 714 -8.65 1.92 -6.26
C GLN A 714 -9.42 3.02 -5.51
N GLU A 715 -9.48 3.00 -4.18
CA GLU A 715 -10.15 4.03 -3.38
C GLU A 715 -9.59 5.43 -3.68
N ARG A 716 -8.25 5.56 -3.76
CA ARG A 716 -7.58 6.83 -4.06
C ARG A 716 -7.85 7.29 -5.49
N LEU A 717 -7.87 6.38 -6.45
CA LEU A 717 -8.15 6.66 -7.85
C LEU A 717 -9.62 7.03 -8.09
N VAL A 718 -10.57 6.32 -7.46
CA VAL A 718 -12.00 6.65 -7.51
C VAL A 718 -12.24 8.04 -6.95
N TRP A 719 -11.66 8.35 -5.78
CA TRP A 719 -11.78 9.69 -5.19
C TRP A 719 -11.23 10.77 -6.13
N ALA A 720 -10.09 10.52 -6.78
CA ALA A 720 -9.49 11.46 -7.72
C ALA A 720 -10.42 11.73 -8.91
N VAL A 721 -10.91 10.67 -9.58
CA VAL A 721 -11.81 10.78 -10.73
C VAL A 721 -13.13 11.46 -10.35
N GLU A 722 -13.77 11.04 -9.27
CA GLU A 722 -15.01 11.67 -8.81
C GLU A 722 -14.82 13.15 -8.53
N THR A 723 -13.72 13.52 -7.86
CA THR A 723 -13.43 14.91 -7.51
C THR A 723 -13.25 15.76 -8.75
N VAL A 724 -12.51 15.26 -9.74
CA VAL A 724 -12.30 15.96 -11.01
C VAL A 724 -13.60 16.14 -11.78
N LEU A 725 -14.43 15.09 -11.90
CA LEU A 725 -15.70 15.16 -12.60
C LEU A 725 -16.71 16.07 -11.88
N LYS A 726 -16.77 16.02 -10.54
CA LYS A 726 -17.60 16.92 -9.72
C LYS A 726 -17.18 18.38 -9.90
N GLU A 727 -15.88 18.67 -9.85
CA GLU A 727 -15.36 20.03 -10.02
C GLU A 727 -15.56 20.55 -11.44
N GLN A 728 -15.35 19.70 -12.46
CA GLN A 728 -15.60 20.05 -13.86
C GLN A 728 -17.09 20.38 -14.08
N THR A 729 -17.99 19.55 -13.56
CA THR A 729 -19.44 19.78 -13.63
C THR A 729 -19.84 21.07 -12.91
N ARG A 730 -19.28 21.33 -11.72
CA ARG A 730 -19.53 22.56 -10.96
C ARG A 730 -19.12 23.80 -11.75
N ARG A 731 -17.93 23.78 -12.38
CA ARG A 731 -17.43 24.90 -13.17
C ARG A 731 -18.28 25.16 -14.41
N GLN A 732 -18.67 24.10 -15.11
CA GLN A 732 -19.54 24.18 -16.28
C GLN A 732 -20.94 24.70 -15.92
N ASN A 733 -21.60 24.11 -14.93
CA ASN A 733 -22.95 24.52 -14.53
C ASN A 733 -22.99 25.91 -13.88
N GLY A 734 -21.93 26.24 -13.13
CA GLY A 734 -21.79 27.53 -12.46
C GLY A 734 -21.26 28.65 -13.35
N ASN A 735 -20.93 28.38 -14.62
CA ASN A 735 -20.25 29.31 -15.52
C ASN A 735 -19.03 29.98 -14.88
N VAL A 736 -18.25 29.21 -14.12
CA VAL A 736 -17.09 29.69 -13.38
C VAL A 736 -15.99 30.07 -14.37
N LYS A 737 -15.49 31.31 -14.29
CA LYS A 737 -14.39 31.78 -15.15
C LYS A 737 -13.05 31.57 -14.44
N ASP A 738 -12.01 31.26 -15.23
CA ASP A 738 -10.64 31.12 -14.70
C ASP A 738 -10.11 32.40 -14.05
N GLN A 739 -10.66 33.56 -14.43
CA GLN A 739 -10.33 34.84 -13.80
C GLN A 739 -10.81 34.91 -12.34
N ASP A 740 -11.90 34.23 -12.02
CA ASP A 740 -12.55 34.27 -10.71
C ASP A 740 -11.96 33.23 -9.75
N GLU A 741 -11.72 32.01 -10.23
CA GLU A 741 -11.28 30.89 -9.40
C GLU A 741 -9.94 30.28 -9.82
N GLY A 742 -9.22 30.84 -10.79
CA GLY A 742 -7.99 30.26 -11.33
C GLY A 742 -8.24 29.13 -12.32
N THR A 743 -7.20 28.82 -13.10
CA THR A 743 -7.19 27.72 -14.07
C THR A 743 -7.31 26.39 -13.35
N TRP A 744 -8.23 25.56 -13.83
CA TRP A 744 -8.34 24.17 -13.38
C TRP A 744 -7.35 23.26 -14.12
N MET A 745 -7.36 21.98 -13.76
CA MET A 745 -6.63 20.92 -14.44
C MET A 745 -6.94 20.90 -15.94
N SER A 746 -5.91 20.67 -16.73
CA SER A 746 -5.99 20.48 -18.18
C SER A 746 -6.70 19.17 -18.54
N GLY A 747 -7.20 19.07 -19.78
CA GLY A 747 -7.81 17.82 -20.28
C GLY A 747 -6.87 16.61 -20.15
N GLN A 748 -5.58 16.80 -20.34
CA GLN A 748 -4.55 15.76 -20.17
C GLN A 748 -4.44 15.30 -18.70
N GLU A 749 -4.38 16.22 -17.74
CA GLU A 749 -4.32 15.87 -16.31
C GLU A 749 -5.59 15.16 -15.83
N ILE A 750 -6.76 15.55 -16.34
CA ILE A 750 -8.03 14.86 -16.07
C ILE A 750 -8.00 13.46 -16.71
N GLY A 751 -7.53 13.38 -17.97
CA GLY A 751 -7.41 12.14 -18.72
C GLY A 751 -6.48 11.14 -18.04
N ALA A 752 -5.35 11.60 -17.50
CA ALA A 752 -4.42 10.76 -16.73
C ALA A 752 -5.06 10.17 -15.46
N ALA A 753 -5.92 10.92 -14.76
CA ALA A 753 -6.65 10.39 -13.61
C ALA A 753 -7.66 9.31 -14.01
N LEU A 754 -8.36 9.50 -15.13
CA LEU A 754 -9.30 8.51 -15.69
C LEU A 754 -8.58 7.25 -16.15
N GLU A 755 -7.45 7.40 -16.84
CA GLU A 755 -6.59 6.33 -17.30
C GLU A 755 -6.01 5.50 -16.15
N ALA A 756 -5.51 6.16 -15.10
CA ALA A 756 -4.99 5.46 -13.93
C ALA A 756 -6.07 4.59 -13.23
N LEU A 757 -7.29 5.11 -13.12
CA LEU A 757 -8.43 4.32 -12.62
C LEU A 757 -8.80 3.18 -13.59
N ALA A 758 -8.75 3.43 -14.90
CA ALA A 758 -9.03 2.43 -15.92
C ALA A 758 -8.04 1.25 -15.83
N HIS A 759 -6.74 1.51 -15.70
CA HIS A 759 -5.74 0.47 -15.47
C HIS A 759 -5.95 -0.29 -14.16
N SER A 760 -6.34 0.42 -13.09
CA SER A 760 -6.72 -0.25 -11.84
C SER A 760 -7.91 -1.21 -12.01
N TYR A 761 -8.84 -0.94 -12.93
CA TYR A 761 -9.92 -1.86 -13.26
C TYR A 761 -9.47 -3.00 -14.18
N GLU A 762 -8.59 -2.75 -15.15
CA GLU A 762 -7.98 -3.81 -15.98
C GLU A 762 -7.22 -4.83 -15.12
N GLU A 763 -6.46 -4.38 -14.11
CA GLU A 763 -5.75 -5.27 -13.18
C GLU A 763 -6.68 -6.19 -12.35
N LYS A 764 -7.97 -5.83 -12.26
CA LYS A 764 -9.02 -6.60 -11.59
C LYS A 764 -9.92 -7.35 -12.59
N GLU A 765 -9.54 -7.41 -13.87
CA GLU A 765 -10.31 -8.00 -14.97
C GLU A 765 -11.70 -7.34 -15.19
N GLN A 766 -11.85 -6.09 -14.73
CA GLN A 766 -13.08 -5.31 -14.84
C GLN A 766 -13.08 -4.43 -16.10
N HIS A 767 -12.80 -5.03 -17.26
CA HIS A 767 -12.63 -4.30 -18.53
C HIS A 767 -13.87 -3.48 -18.95
N TYR A 768 -15.06 -3.90 -18.53
CA TYR A 768 -16.32 -3.17 -18.78
C TYR A 768 -16.41 -1.82 -18.00
N LEU A 769 -15.64 -1.67 -16.92
CA LEU A 769 -15.48 -0.40 -16.19
C LEU A 769 -14.29 0.41 -16.73
N ALA A 770 -13.25 -0.25 -17.25
CA ALA A 770 -12.07 0.40 -17.80
C ALA A 770 -12.33 1.06 -19.17
N ALA A 771 -13.00 0.36 -20.09
CA ALA A 771 -13.31 0.85 -21.44
C ALA A 771 -13.96 2.25 -21.49
N PRO A 772 -15.04 2.56 -20.72
CA PRO A 772 -15.63 3.90 -20.74
C PRO A 772 -14.68 4.97 -20.19
N LEU A 773 -13.80 4.64 -19.25
CA LEU A 773 -12.80 5.58 -18.71
C LEU A 773 -11.71 5.89 -19.73
N PHE A 774 -11.18 4.90 -20.46
CA PHE A 774 -10.25 5.14 -21.57
C PHE A 774 -10.88 5.98 -22.68
N LEU A 775 -12.15 5.70 -23.03
CA LEU A 775 -12.87 6.48 -24.02
C LEU A 775 -13.08 7.92 -23.56
N GLN A 776 -13.40 8.13 -22.28
CA GLN A 776 -13.56 9.46 -21.71
C GLN A 776 -12.21 10.20 -21.64
N ALA A 777 -11.13 9.53 -21.26
CA ALA A 777 -9.78 10.07 -21.29
C ALA A 777 -9.43 10.51 -22.71
N LEU A 778 -9.64 9.66 -23.71
CA LEU A 778 -9.35 9.95 -25.12
C LEU A 778 -10.06 11.22 -25.63
N ASN A 779 -11.30 11.48 -25.20
CA ASN A 779 -12.04 12.69 -25.58
C ASN A 779 -11.47 13.99 -24.97
N LEU A 780 -10.59 13.87 -23.97
CA LEU A 780 -9.92 15.01 -23.33
C LEU A 780 -8.53 15.30 -23.90
N TYR A 781 -7.96 14.36 -24.67
CA TYR A 781 -6.69 14.55 -25.36
C TYR A 781 -6.90 15.15 -26.76
N PRO A 782 -5.89 15.87 -27.30
CA PRO A 782 -5.92 16.29 -28.69
C PRO A 782 -6.00 15.10 -29.66
N THR A 783 -6.67 15.31 -30.80
CA THR A 783 -6.91 14.23 -31.79
C THR A 783 -5.66 13.74 -32.52
N LYS A 784 -4.57 14.50 -32.50
CA LYS A 784 -3.27 14.18 -33.10
C LYS A 784 -2.17 14.21 -32.04
N ASP A 785 -2.31 13.33 -31.06
CA ASP A 785 -1.40 13.21 -29.92
C ASP A 785 -0.91 11.76 -29.81
N CYS A 786 0.35 11.57 -29.43
CA CYS A 786 0.93 10.22 -29.32
C CYS A 786 0.31 9.43 -28.17
N HIS A 787 -0.10 10.09 -27.09
CA HIS A 787 -0.77 9.44 -25.97
C HIS A 787 -2.18 8.96 -26.35
N SER A 788 -2.86 9.68 -27.24
CA SER A 788 -4.13 9.22 -27.83
C SER A 788 -3.99 7.87 -28.55
N VAL A 789 -2.82 7.55 -29.11
CA VAL A 789 -2.54 6.22 -29.71
C VAL A 789 -2.50 5.14 -28.63
N VAL A 790 -1.87 5.42 -27.48
CA VAL A 790 -1.82 4.53 -26.32
C VAL A 790 -3.22 4.26 -25.77
N LEU A 791 -4.00 5.31 -25.53
CA LEU A 791 -5.37 5.19 -25.04
C LEU A 791 -6.28 4.39 -25.98
N MET A 792 -6.11 4.53 -27.30
CA MET A 792 -6.86 3.73 -28.27
C MET A 792 -6.50 2.25 -28.22
N ASN A 793 -5.24 1.92 -27.97
CA ASN A 793 -4.80 0.54 -27.80
C ASN A 793 -5.34 -0.08 -26.51
N ASN A 794 -5.27 0.65 -25.39
CA ASN A 794 -5.83 0.20 -24.11
C ASN A 794 -7.35 0.00 -24.21
N LEU A 795 -8.05 0.96 -24.86
CA LEU A 795 -9.47 0.82 -25.17
C LEU A 795 -9.76 -0.41 -26.04
N ALA A 796 -8.97 -0.65 -27.09
CA ALA A 796 -9.13 -1.83 -27.94
C ALA A 796 -8.97 -3.13 -27.14
N SER A 797 -7.93 -3.26 -26.32
CA SER A 797 -7.70 -4.43 -25.48
C SER A 797 -8.83 -4.64 -24.47
N SER A 798 -9.26 -3.58 -23.77
CA SER A 798 -10.40 -3.64 -22.85
C SER A 798 -11.71 -4.03 -23.56
N LEU A 799 -11.98 -3.50 -24.76
CA LEU A 799 -13.18 -3.86 -25.55
C LEU A 799 -13.17 -5.30 -26.04
N ALA A 800 -12.00 -5.88 -26.31
CA ALA A 800 -11.88 -7.27 -26.70
C ALA A 800 -12.02 -8.24 -25.51
N GLN A 801 -11.52 -7.84 -24.34
CA GLN A 801 -11.51 -8.68 -23.14
C GLN A 801 -12.78 -8.59 -22.30
N GLN A 802 -13.60 -7.55 -22.48
CA GLN A 802 -14.84 -7.39 -21.70
C GLN A 802 -15.87 -8.51 -21.96
N SER A 803 -16.63 -8.84 -20.91
CA SER A 803 -17.76 -9.76 -21.03
C SER A 803 -18.94 -9.08 -21.74
N PRO A 804 -19.51 -9.68 -22.81
CA PRO A 804 -20.68 -9.13 -23.50
C PRO A 804 -21.86 -8.80 -22.61
N ARG A 805 -22.04 -9.63 -21.59
CA ARG A 805 -23.15 -9.51 -20.65
C ARG A 805 -22.91 -8.35 -19.70
N LEU A 806 -21.72 -8.27 -19.10
CA LEU A 806 -21.38 -7.23 -18.12
C LEU A 806 -21.29 -5.84 -18.77
N ALA A 807 -20.77 -5.75 -20.00
CA ALA A 807 -20.76 -4.52 -20.78
C ALA A 807 -22.19 -3.99 -21.00
N ARG A 808 -23.13 -4.87 -21.39
CA ARG A 808 -24.54 -4.49 -21.58
C ARG A 808 -25.22 -4.08 -20.26
N GLU A 809 -24.92 -4.77 -19.16
CA GLU A 809 -25.46 -4.43 -17.83
C GLU A 809 -24.96 -3.05 -17.37
N ALA A 810 -23.68 -2.74 -17.60
CA ALA A 810 -23.09 -1.44 -17.28
C ALA A 810 -23.66 -0.30 -18.15
N GLU A 811 -23.81 -0.51 -19.46
CA GLU A 811 -24.45 0.46 -20.37
C GLU A 811 -25.91 0.74 -19.98
N ALA A 812 -26.67 -0.30 -19.62
CA ALA A 812 -28.04 -0.15 -19.17
C ALA A 812 -28.14 0.65 -17.87
N TYR A 813 -27.23 0.40 -16.91
CA TYR A 813 -27.14 1.16 -15.68
C TYR A 813 -26.87 2.65 -15.96
N ALA A 814 -25.86 2.95 -16.80
CA ALA A 814 -25.49 4.31 -17.17
C ALA A 814 -26.59 5.08 -17.92
N ALA A 815 -27.39 4.39 -18.75
CA ALA A 815 -28.50 4.99 -19.50
C ALA A 815 -29.78 5.17 -18.66
N SER A 816 -29.87 4.55 -17.48
CA SER A 816 -31.10 4.52 -16.70
C SER A 816 -31.21 5.70 -15.72
N ARG A 817 -32.26 6.52 -15.86
CA ARG A 817 -32.81 7.31 -14.74
C ARG A 817 -33.74 6.47 -13.83
N ASN A 818 -33.88 5.17 -14.13
CA ASN A 818 -34.83 4.27 -13.51
C ASN A 818 -34.24 2.85 -13.50
N ILE A 819 -33.80 2.39 -12.33
CA ILE A 819 -33.12 1.11 -12.06
C ILE A 819 -33.91 -0.13 -12.56
N ASN A 820 -35.19 0.02 -12.87
CA ASN A 820 -36.06 -1.07 -13.31
C ASN A 820 -36.13 -1.30 -14.83
N ALA A 821 -35.49 -0.47 -15.65
CA ALA A 821 -35.49 -0.65 -17.10
C ALA A 821 -34.51 -1.77 -17.52
N LYS A 822 -35.00 -3.00 -17.72
CA LYS A 822 -34.19 -4.08 -18.29
C LYS A 822 -33.82 -3.75 -19.75
N PRO A 823 -32.54 -3.89 -20.16
CA PRO A 823 -32.15 -3.68 -21.55
C PRO A 823 -32.84 -4.71 -22.45
N THR A 824 -33.66 -4.23 -23.38
CA THR A 824 -34.35 -5.06 -24.39
C THR A 824 -33.51 -5.11 -25.66
N GLY A 825 -32.59 -6.07 -25.75
CA GLY A 825 -31.78 -6.33 -26.95
C GLY A 825 -30.77 -7.47 -26.77
N PRO A 826 -30.35 -8.15 -27.86
CA PRO A 826 -29.29 -9.17 -27.80
C PRO A 826 -27.96 -8.56 -27.35
N ALA A 827 -27.08 -9.36 -26.75
CA ALA A 827 -25.74 -8.91 -26.35
C ALA A 827 -24.92 -8.82 -27.64
N ALA A 828 -23.96 -7.91 -27.70
CA ALA A 828 -22.91 -8.01 -28.70
C ALA A 828 -22.29 -9.42 -28.62
N SER A 829 -22.07 -10.08 -29.76
CA SER A 829 -21.33 -11.35 -29.75
C SER A 829 -19.84 -11.07 -29.46
N ARG A 830 -19.10 -12.08 -29.02
CA ARG A 830 -17.64 -11.95 -28.82
C ARG A 830 -16.94 -11.51 -30.10
N GLU A 831 -17.40 -12.03 -31.24
CA GLU A 831 -16.90 -11.69 -32.57
C GLU A 831 -17.16 -10.21 -32.90
N SER A 832 -18.37 -9.69 -32.60
CA SER A 832 -18.67 -8.28 -32.83
C SER A 832 -17.86 -7.33 -31.95
N MET A 833 -17.48 -7.75 -30.73
CA MET A 833 -16.60 -6.97 -29.87
C MET A 833 -15.14 -7.03 -30.31
N ALA A 834 -14.66 -8.18 -30.78
CA ALA A 834 -13.33 -8.29 -31.40
C ALA A 834 -13.23 -7.41 -32.66
N GLU A 835 -14.26 -7.36 -33.50
CA GLU A 835 -14.28 -6.46 -34.66
C GLU A 835 -14.34 -4.98 -34.25
N ASN A 836 -15.06 -4.63 -33.18
CA ASN A 836 -15.05 -3.27 -32.64
C ASN A 836 -13.67 -2.88 -32.08
N ALA A 837 -13.04 -3.76 -31.30
CA ALA A 837 -11.69 -3.57 -30.78
C ALA A 837 -10.66 -3.41 -31.91
N LYS A 838 -10.78 -4.21 -32.97
CA LYS A 838 -9.95 -4.12 -34.16
C LYS A 838 -10.07 -2.77 -34.87
N MET A 839 -11.27 -2.18 -34.95
CA MET A 839 -11.43 -0.83 -35.49
C MET A 839 -10.65 0.22 -34.68
N TRP A 840 -10.60 0.09 -33.35
CA TRP A 840 -9.84 1.00 -32.49
C TRP A 840 -8.33 0.83 -32.64
N ALA A 841 -7.83 -0.41 -32.69
CA ALA A 841 -6.40 -0.66 -32.95
C ALA A 841 -5.97 -0.18 -34.35
N GLN A 842 -6.82 -0.37 -35.37
CA GLN A 842 -6.55 0.16 -36.71
C GLN A 842 -6.53 1.69 -36.72
N LYS A 843 -7.48 2.33 -36.02
CA LYS A 843 -7.52 3.79 -35.88
C LYS A 843 -6.28 4.32 -35.16
N ALA A 844 -5.75 3.60 -34.17
CA ALA A 844 -4.51 3.93 -33.49
C ALA A 844 -3.34 3.99 -34.49
N LEU A 845 -3.22 3.00 -35.39
CA LEU A 845 -2.21 3.00 -36.46
C LEU A 845 -2.39 4.17 -37.44
N ASP A 846 -3.63 4.43 -37.86
CA ASP A 846 -3.92 5.50 -38.82
C ASP A 846 -3.56 6.88 -38.25
N ILE A 847 -3.88 7.11 -36.97
CA ILE A 847 -3.53 8.35 -36.27
C ILE A 847 -2.02 8.45 -36.08
N ALA A 848 -1.37 7.38 -35.61
CA ALA A 848 0.07 7.36 -35.44
C ALA A 848 0.79 7.67 -36.75
N ALA A 849 0.34 7.11 -37.88
CA ALA A 849 0.90 7.40 -39.21
C ALA A 849 0.72 8.87 -39.65
N SER A 850 -0.32 9.54 -39.15
CA SER A 850 -0.59 10.95 -39.45
C SER A 850 0.23 11.95 -38.61
N ILE A 851 0.86 11.50 -37.52
CA ILE A 851 1.65 12.33 -36.61
C ILE A 851 3.10 12.41 -37.10
N THR A 852 3.59 13.63 -37.31
CA THR A 852 4.95 13.92 -37.79
C THR A 852 5.78 14.65 -36.72
N PRO A 853 7.12 14.58 -36.76
CA PRO A 853 7.97 15.38 -35.89
C PRO A 853 7.68 16.89 -36.02
N PRO A 854 7.74 17.68 -34.93
CA PRO A 854 8.27 17.34 -33.60
C PRO A 854 7.25 16.72 -32.63
N VAL A 855 5.98 16.54 -33.04
CA VAL A 855 4.94 15.96 -32.17
C VAL A 855 5.12 14.44 -32.02
N ARG A 856 5.60 13.76 -33.07
CA ARG A 856 5.93 12.33 -33.01
C ARG A 856 7.09 12.09 -32.03
N ASN A 857 6.86 11.26 -31.03
CA ASN A 857 7.82 10.81 -30.04
C ASN A 857 7.84 9.26 -29.93
N GLU A 858 8.62 8.73 -28.99
CA GLU A 858 8.72 7.29 -28.74
C GLU A 858 7.38 6.64 -28.37
N GLU A 859 6.44 7.36 -27.75
CA GLU A 859 5.11 6.83 -27.40
C GLU A 859 4.29 6.50 -28.66
N CYS A 860 4.38 7.32 -29.71
CA CYS A 860 3.75 7.00 -30.99
C CYS A 860 4.34 5.72 -31.61
N ASP A 861 5.66 5.55 -31.49
CA ASP A 861 6.38 4.40 -32.06
C ASP A 861 6.06 3.11 -31.29
N MET A 862 6.06 3.16 -29.96
CA MET A 862 5.59 2.06 -29.09
C MET A 862 4.11 1.76 -29.33
N GLY A 863 3.27 2.79 -29.43
CA GLY A 863 1.85 2.68 -29.74
C GLY A 863 1.59 1.99 -31.07
N CYS A 864 2.40 2.22 -32.11
CA CYS A 864 2.32 1.48 -33.37
C CYS A 864 2.62 -0.02 -33.18
N ALA A 865 3.65 -0.37 -32.40
CA ALA A 865 4.00 -1.75 -32.14
C ALA A 865 2.91 -2.48 -31.35
N VAL A 866 2.37 -1.84 -30.31
CA VAL A 866 1.26 -2.37 -29.49
C VAL A 866 -0.03 -2.52 -30.30
N ALA A 867 -0.40 -1.52 -31.11
CA ALA A 867 -1.57 -1.62 -31.99
C ALA A 867 -1.47 -2.80 -32.95
N THR A 868 -0.27 -3.01 -33.52
CA THR A 868 0.01 -4.14 -34.41
C THR A 868 -0.08 -5.48 -33.67
N HIS A 869 0.41 -5.56 -32.43
CA HIS A 869 0.28 -6.73 -31.57
C HIS A 869 -1.20 -7.06 -31.29
N ASN A 870 -1.98 -6.06 -30.87
CA ASN A 870 -3.41 -6.19 -30.58
C ASN A 870 -4.19 -6.69 -31.80
N LEU A 871 -3.87 -6.20 -33.01
CA LEU A 871 -4.45 -6.73 -34.26
C LEU A 871 -4.16 -8.22 -34.47
N GLY A 872 -2.99 -8.70 -34.03
CA GLY A 872 -2.65 -10.12 -34.00
C GLY A 872 -3.53 -10.91 -33.03
N GLU A 873 -3.72 -10.40 -31.82
CA GLU A 873 -4.61 -11.02 -30.81
C GLU A 873 -6.06 -11.10 -31.30
N PHE A 874 -6.57 -10.03 -31.90
CA PHE A 874 -7.94 -10.02 -32.42
C PHE A 874 -8.11 -10.94 -33.61
N ALA A 875 -7.10 -11.06 -34.49
CA ALA A 875 -7.11 -12.05 -35.56
C ALA A 875 -7.13 -13.49 -35.03
N GLU A 876 -6.40 -13.77 -33.95
CA GLU A 876 -6.45 -15.06 -33.27
C GLU A 876 -7.83 -15.33 -32.63
N MET A 877 -8.43 -14.34 -31.99
CA MET A 877 -9.79 -14.42 -31.44
C MET A 877 -10.84 -14.73 -32.53
N SER A 878 -10.65 -14.22 -33.75
CA SER A 878 -11.48 -14.52 -34.92
C SER A 878 -11.06 -15.79 -35.68
N GLN A 879 -10.14 -16.59 -35.13
CA GLN A 879 -9.60 -17.82 -35.75
C GLN A 879 -8.91 -17.61 -37.12
N ASN A 880 -8.46 -16.39 -37.41
CA ASN A 880 -7.68 -16.06 -38.59
C ASN A 880 -6.17 -16.12 -38.26
N TYR A 881 -5.66 -17.34 -38.10
CA TYR A 881 -4.29 -17.59 -37.64
C TYR A 881 -3.21 -17.10 -38.61
N GLU A 882 -3.48 -17.05 -39.92
CA GLU A 882 -2.55 -16.51 -40.92
C GLU A 882 -2.32 -15.01 -40.75
N GLU A 883 -3.41 -14.25 -40.56
CA GLU A 883 -3.29 -12.82 -40.28
C GLU A 883 -2.69 -12.58 -38.89
N ALA A 884 -3.06 -13.37 -37.88
CA ALA A 884 -2.47 -13.27 -36.54
C ALA A 884 -0.95 -13.44 -36.56
N LYS A 885 -0.47 -14.48 -37.25
CA LYS A 885 0.95 -14.74 -37.44
C LYS A 885 1.66 -13.56 -38.10
N LYS A 886 1.10 -13.05 -39.21
CA LYS A 886 1.66 -11.90 -39.94
C LYS A 886 1.78 -10.67 -39.04
N ARG A 887 0.75 -10.37 -38.26
CA ARG A 887 0.71 -9.21 -37.34
C ARG A 887 1.71 -9.35 -36.20
N TYR A 888 1.87 -10.53 -35.62
CA TYR A 888 2.90 -10.74 -34.59
C TYR A 888 4.32 -10.60 -35.16
N GLU A 889 4.59 -11.09 -36.37
CA GLU A 889 5.89 -10.90 -37.03
C GLU A 889 6.17 -9.42 -37.31
N GLU A 890 5.17 -8.66 -37.77
CA GLU A 890 5.23 -7.21 -37.97
C GLU A 890 5.49 -6.46 -36.64
N ALA A 891 4.75 -6.79 -35.58
CA ALA A 891 4.91 -6.20 -34.25
C ALA A 891 6.30 -6.45 -33.65
N ILE A 892 6.89 -7.64 -33.87
CA ILE A 892 8.26 -7.96 -33.47
C ILE A 892 9.26 -7.09 -34.23
N ALA A 893 9.08 -6.93 -35.54
CA ALA A 893 9.97 -6.12 -36.37
C ALA A 893 9.95 -4.64 -35.94
N LEU A 894 8.74 -4.09 -35.71
CA LEU A 894 8.56 -2.73 -35.20
C LEU A 894 9.20 -2.56 -33.81
N SER A 895 8.90 -3.46 -32.88
CA SER A 895 9.44 -3.42 -31.51
C SER A 895 10.97 -3.47 -31.49
N ARG A 896 11.60 -4.30 -32.34
CA ARG A 896 13.07 -4.37 -32.46
C ARG A 896 13.68 -3.08 -33.02
N ALA A 897 13.02 -2.45 -33.98
CA ALA A 897 13.53 -1.23 -34.60
C ALA A 897 13.63 -0.06 -33.61
N ILE A 898 12.78 -0.07 -32.58
CA ILE A 898 12.68 1.01 -31.58
C ILE A 898 13.25 0.61 -30.21
N GLY A 899 13.78 -0.62 -30.06
CA GLY A 899 14.32 -1.11 -28.80
C GLY A 899 13.28 -1.45 -27.73
N PHE A 900 12.02 -1.67 -28.12
CA PHE A 900 10.94 -2.03 -27.20
C PHE A 900 10.97 -3.53 -26.88
N GLU A 901 11.74 -3.93 -25.86
CA GLU A 901 11.99 -5.34 -25.53
C GLU A 901 10.71 -6.12 -25.15
N GLU A 902 9.83 -5.51 -24.36
CA GLU A 902 8.57 -6.14 -23.93
C GLU A 902 7.66 -6.49 -25.12
N GLY A 903 7.53 -5.59 -26.10
CA GLY A 903 6.77 -5.86 -27.33
C GLY A 903 7.32 -7.02 -28.15
N VAL A 904 8.65 -7.21 -28.14
CA VAL A 904 9.30 -8.39 -28.76
C VAL A 904 8.95 -9.66 -28.00
N GLU A 905 9.05 -9.64 -26.67
CA GLU A 905 8.78 -10.79 -25.82
C GLU A 905 7.33 -11.26 -25.94
N GLN A 906 6.37 -10.35 -25.77
CA GLN A 906 4.93 -10.64 -25.81
C GLN A 906 4.52 -11.19 -27.17
N SER A 907 4.86 -10.49 -28.26
CA SER A 907 4.53 -10.92 -29.62
C SER A 907 5.19 -12.25 -29.99
N SER A 908 6.43 -12.48 -29.54
CA SER A 908 7.12 -13.76 -29.76
C SER A 908 6.49 -14.91 -28.98
N ALA A 909 5.96 -14.65 -27.77
CA ALA A 909 5.26 -15.65 -26.98
C ALA A 909 3.98 -16.11 -27.70
N ARG A 910 3.14 -15.17 -28.14
CA ARG A 910 1.92 -15.47 -28.92
C ARG A 910 2.23 -16.22 -30.22
N LEU A 911 3.24 -15.79 -30.96
CA LEU A 911 3.69 -16.45 -32.18
C LEU A 911 4.18 -17.90 -31.95
N ARG A 912 4.76 -18.21 -30.79
CA ARG A 912 5.13 -19.59 -30.42
C ARG A 912 3.91 -20.44 -30.13
N ASP A 913 2.88 -19.88 -29.52
CA ASP A 913 1.65 -20.62 -29.20
C ASP A 913 0.81 -20.93 -30.44
N LEU A 914 0.78 -20.02 -31.42
CA LEU A 914 0.17 -20.29 -32.74
C LEU A 914 0.80 -21.47 -33.48
N LYS A 915 2.08 -21.79 -33.24
CA LYS A 915 2.77 -22.94 -33.87
C LYS A 915 2.40 -24.29 -33.23
N LYS A 916 1.69 -24.28 -32.10
CA LYS A 916 1.24 -25.49 -31.38
C LYS A 916 -0.19 -25.88 -31.74
N VAL A 917 -0.96 -24.95 -32.31
CA VAL A 917 -2.28 -25.15 -32.92
C VAL A 917 -2.08 -25.63 -34.36
#